data_AF-A0A450TK18-F1
#
_entry.id   AF-A0A450TK18-F1
#
_cell.length_a   1.000
_cell.length_b   1.000
_cell.length_c   1.000
_cell.angle_alpha   90.00
_cell.angle_beta   90.00
_cell.angle_gamma   90.00
#
_symmetry.space_group_name_H-M   'P 1'
#
loop_
_entity.id
_entity.type
_entity.pdbx_description
1 polymer ?
#
loop_
_entity_poly.entity_id
_entity_poly.type
_entity_poly.pdbx_seq_one_letter_code
_entity_poly.pdbx_strand_id
1 'polypeptide(L)'
;MLKGKRKNIGSIATMVAGSIREWSFPVFLLITAISVFVPFSPKMPGEGLDPSWAFGMNQAVAQGLAFGRDVIFTLGPYGSIYTKTFHPGTDNLMVWGSLYLGVSFALAAFLNFKDSKRYFQALLLLTLTSVMYLTDPIIFYYPLLVGTYIFKATTSTSEAFATIRWHALLIALFTPFGLLLLIKGSALIICCTVIVLSIVLLGLRRDWKGVALVCLSSLISLVFFWIVAAQPLSALPSYFISMLPIISGYTEAMSVIGNAWEIFFYTVGVTILLWSVFRQTNSKIIEKIILLLMFFVVLFIAFKGGFIRHDGHAIIAGTMILLSALLAGATFLKGLAHFVLFAAVFVWLHIDFGYIKTNPQKFLHNIAATYTNAWNGLQNRIFDGEKLARDFEERIAGIHKKSDFPILDGTTDIYSYDQSYLISSENQWNPRPIIQSYSAYTPALLERNKAHLLGHDRPDNLIFKVQTIDHRIPSLDDGASWPAIFSNYRPASMKNGYLVLRKQTSGPALSECIVSRGKHVFGELVSVPDVDGIIFAKINIHQSVLGWFASILFKPSQLQITITMKNGATRRYRIVSGMAKTGFLLSPLIENTEEFGLIYAAGDYLGDKKVSAISINPENGRSFWYEGFDLEFVTFKLPRHSDALDLYGFSQPVLQKEDANVLPAKRCDGHIDVINGVSPAPASFETDSLLDVRGWLAISTEKGLVPDGVYLVLTGKNGERYLIKTNKVPRPDVGAHFKKSRLDASGYEVIADISTLKGRYALGLAYTDNEFIKLCPQSNIIAEFNNSAPRMISGLSEVIEDKPDILPMITNSSILDNSGFASIVNNARSNSTGTGEVKFSDLIVYTSSVRTGQGNARIEFSARKGERFLYRSGPKGGNQIMEIAQIGLRTVLPVSPDWASIEFDGLQFPDRFEVELSDNGDGQDEWSAIALMRKNN
;
A
#
# COMPACT_ATOMS: atom_id res chain seq x y z
N MET A 1 -5.23 -80.74 14.29
CA MET A 1 -6.00 -79.53 14.68
C MET A 1 -5.22 -78.19 14.63
N LEU A 2 -3.89 -78.15 14.50
CA LEU A 2 -3.12 -76.87 14.55
C LEU A 2 -2.89 -76.15 13.20
N LYS A 3 -3.10 -76.79 12.05
CA LYS A 3 -2.99 -76.14 10.72
C LYS A 3 -4.25 -75.35 10.29
N GLY A 4 -5.41 -75.66 10.88
CA GLY A 4 -6.69 -74.98 10.56
C GLY A 4 -6.84 -73.59 11.23
N LYS A 5 -6.24 -73.37 12.41
CA LYS A 5 -6.30 -72.08 13.12
C LYS A 5 -5.43 -70.98 12.50
N ARG A 6 -4.29 -71.31 11.86
CA ARG A 6 -3.43 -70.32 11.17
C ARG A 6 -4.07 -69.71 9.90
N LYS A 7 -4.92 -70.47 9.18
CA LYS A 7 -5.64 -69.96 7.99
C LYS A 7 -6.74 -68.95 8.35
N ASN A 8 -7.42 -69.14 9.49
CA ASN A 8 -8.44 -68.20 9.96
C ASN A 8 -7.85 -66.90 10.55
N ILE A 9 -6.70 -66.96 11.23
CA ILE A 9 -6.02 -65.75 11.74
C ILE A 9 -5.46 -64.93 10.58
N GLY A 10 -4.90 -65.57 9.54
CA GLY A 10 -4.44 -64.88 8.33
C GLY A 10 -5.58 -64.18 7.57
N SER A 11 -6.73 -64.85 7.44
CA SER A 11 -7.96 -64.30 6.82
C SER A 11 -8.51 -63.10 7.58
N ILE A 12 -8.61 -63.20 8.91
CA ILE A 12 -9.05 -62.10 9.79
C ILE A 12 -8.04 -60.95 9.74
N ALA A 13 -6.73 -61.22 9.75
CA ALA A 13 -5.70 -60.19 9.64
C ALA A 13 -5.74 -59.47 8.28
N THR A 14 -6.00 -60.18 7.17
CA THR A 14 -6.21 -59.55 5.85
C THR A 14 -7.52 -58.77 5.76
N MET A 15 -8.58 -59.23 6.46
CA MET A 15 -9.88 -58.54 6.49
C MET A 15 -9.82 -57.28 7.36
N VAL A 16 -9.15 -57.35 8.52
CA VAL A 16 -8.87 -56.22 9.40
C VAL A 16 -7.91 -55.24 8.73
N ALA A 17 -6.84 -55.73 8.07
CA ALA A 17 -5.95 -54.88 7.28
C ALA A 17 -6.66 -54.24 6.08
N GLY A 18 -7.60 -54.95 5.43
CA GLY A 18 -8.45 -54.42 4.37
C GLY A 18 -9.37 -53.31 4.88
N SER A 19 -10.03 -53.52 6.02
CA SER A 19 -10.91 -52.55 6.65
C SER A 19 -10.15 -51.31 7.16
N ILE A 20 -9.02 -51.49 7.87
CA ILE A 20 -8.14 -50.38 8.29
C ILE A 20 -7.66 -49.56 7.08
N ARG A 21 -7.37 -50.25 5.98
CA ARG A 21 -6.89 -49.65 4.72
C ARG A 21 -7.99 -48.89 3.96
N GLU A 22 -9.26 -49.20 4.18
CA GLU A 22 -10.41 -48.50 3.61
C GLU A 22 -10.79 -47.25 4.43
N TRP A 23 -10.69 -47.33 5.76
CA TRP A 23 -11.04 -46.22 6.66
C TRP A 23 -9.91 -45.21 6.89
N SER A 24 -8.67 -45.50 6.47
CA SER A 24 -7.54 -44.60 6.74
C SER A 24 -7.70 -43.22 6.12
N PHE A 25 -8.06 -43.12 4.83
CA PHE A 25 -8.20 -41.83 4.15
C PHE A 25 -9.28 -40.91 4.76
N PRO A 26 -10.55 -41.35 4.94
CA PRO A 26 -11.57 -40.47 5.52
C PRO A 26 -11.23 -40.01 6.95
N VAL A 27 -10.60 -40.86 7.76
CA VAL A 27 -10.16 -40.48 9.12
C VAL A 27 -9.06 -39.42 9.06
N PHE A 28 -8.00 -39.65 8.26
CA PHE A 28 -6.93 -38.64 8.12
C PHE A 28 -7.47 -37.34 7.53
N LEU A 29 -8.34 -37.40 6.51
CA LEU A 29 -8.95 -36.23 5.91
C LEU A 29 -9.78 -35.43 6.92
N LEU A 30 -10.56 -36.10 7.78
CA LEU A 30 -11.34 -35.43 8.82
C LEU A 30 -10.42 -34.76 9.84
N ILE A 31 -9.39 -35.45 10.32
CA ILE A 31 -8.41 -34.90 11.27
C ILE A 31 -7.69 -33.69 10.65
N THR A 32 -7.25 -33.80 9.39
CA THR A 32 -6.61 -32.71 8.65
C THR A 32 -7.55 -31.53 8.48
N ALA A 33 -8.79 -31.75 8.04
CA ALA A 33 -9.76 -30.68 7.85
C ALA A 33 -10.05 -29.95 9.18
N ILE A 34 -10.28 -30.69 10.26
CA ILE A 34 -10.47 -30.09 11.59
C ILE A 34 -9.22 -29.29 12.00
N SER A 35 -8.02 -29.82 11.81
CA SER A 35 -6.76 -29.14 12.18
C SER A 35 -6.49 -27.87 11.36
N VAL A 36 -6.95 -27.83 10.11
CA VAL A 36 -6.76 -26.69 9.20
C VAL A 36 -7.82 -25.60 9.42
N PHE A 37 -9.08 -25.99 9.61
CA PHE A 37 -10.19 -25.05 9.72
C PHE A 37 -10.41 -24.54 11.13
N VAL A 38 -10.31 -25.39 12.14
CA VAL A 38 -10.64 -25.03 13.52
C VAL A 38 -9.43 -24.38 14.18
N PRO A 39 -9.48 -23.07 14.49
CA PRO A 39 -8.38 -22.39 15.15
C PRO A 39 -8.42 -22.70 16.65
N PHE A 40 -8.05 -23.93 17.03
CA PHE A 40 -7.94 -24.30 18.45
C PHE A 40 -6.89 -23.43 19.17
N SER A 41 -5.84 -23.03 18.45
CA SER A 41 -4.86 -22.03 18.88
C SER A 41 -4.98 -20.78 17.98
N PRO A 42 -5.99 -19.93 18.22
CA PRO A 42 -6.23 -18.74 17.40
C PRO A 42 -5.13 -17.69 17.59
N LYS A 43 -5.01 -16.75 16.64
CA LYS A 43 -4.12 -15.60 16.76
C LYS A 43 -4.71 -14.60 17.75
N MET A 44 -3.88 -14.02 18.61
CA MET A 44 -4.32 -12.89 19.44
C MET A 44 -4.40 -11.59 18.62
N PRO A 45 -5.21 -10.61 19.05
CA PRO A 45 -5.28 -9.29 18.40
C PRO A 45 -3.90 -8.66 18.19
N GLY A 46 -3.76 -7.87 17.13
CA GLY A 46 -2.51 -7.18 16.80
C GLY A 46 -2.71 -5.73 16.42
N GLU A 47 -1.61 -5.01 16.23
CA GLU A 47 -1.60 -3.61 15.81
C GLU A 47 -1.35 -3.46 14.29
N GLY A 48 -1.65 -2.28 13.73
CA GLY A 48 -1.43 -1.95 12.32
C GLY A 48 -2.63 -2.25 11.41
N LEU A 49 -2.44 -2.02 10.11
CA LEU A 49 -3.50 -2.01 9.09
C LEU A 49 -4.40 -3.27 9.14
N ASP A 50 -3.82 -4.45 8.92
CA ASP A 50 -4.59 -5.69 8.81
C ASP A 50 -5.08 -6.25 10.15
N PRO A 51 -4.25 -6.30 11.20
CA PRO A 51 -4.70 -6.78 12.50
C PRO A 51 -5.81 -5.92 13.12
N SER A 52 -5.83 -4.61 12.85
CA SER A 52 -6.82 -3.69 13.43
C SER A 52 -8.22 -3.91 12.89
N TRP A 53 -8.41 -4.03 11.57
CA TRP A 53 -9.75 -4.37 11.07
C TRP A 53 -10.15 -5.78 11.51
N ALA A 54 -9.22 -6.76 11.55
CA ALA A 54 -9.55 -8.12 11.97
C ALA A 54 -10.09 -8.17 13.41
N PHE A 55 -9.50 -7.39 14.31
CA PHE A 55 -9.99 -7.25 15.68
C PHE A 55 -11.27 -6.41 15.74
N GLY A 56 -11.36 -5.31 15.00
CA GLY A 56 -12.55 -4.47 14.91
C GLY A 56 -13.80 -5.21 14.44
N MET A 57 -13.67 -6.14 13.48
CA MET A 57 -14.81 -6.98 13.03
C MET A 57 -15.34 -7.87 14.16
N ASN A 58 -14.45 -8.45 14.99
CA ASN A 58 -14.85 -9.26 16.13
C ASN A 58 -15.51 -8.40 17.22
N GLN A 59 -14.92 -7.24 17.49
CA GLN A 59 -15.45 -6.27 18.45
C GLN A 59 -16.85 -5.79 18.04
N ALA A 60 -17.08 -5.54 16.75
CA ALA A 60 -18.39 -5.14 16.23
C ALA A 60 -19.48 -6.18 16.48
N VAL A 61 -19.18 -7.46 16.26
CA VAL A 61 -20.10 -8.56 16.60
C VAL A 61 -20.33 -8.63 18.10
N ALA A 62 -19.28 -8.54 18.91
CA ALA A 62 -19.37 -8.62 20.36
C ALA A 62 -20.18 -7.47 20.99
N GLN A 63 -20.16 -6.29 20.37
CA GLN A 63 -20.96 -5.12 20.78
C GLN A 63 -22.39 -5.11 20.19
N GLY A 64 -22.73 -6.05 19.30
CA GLY A 64 -24.05 -6.11 18.68
C GLY A 64 -24.28 -5.10 17.54
N LEU A 65 -23.21 -4.61 16.90
CA LEU A 65 -23.31 -3.74 15.74
C LEU A 65 -23.88 -4.51 14.54
N ALA A 66 -24.81 -3.89 13.81
CA ALA A 66 -25.49 -4.51 12.68
C ALA A 66 -24.67 -4.37 11.39
N PHE A 67 -24.25 -5.51 10.83
CA PHE A 67 -23.52 -5.56 9.58
C PHE A 67 -24.40 -5.11 8.41
N GLY A 68 -23.84 -4.26 7.54
CA GLY A 68 -24.56 -3.62 6.44
C GLY A 68 -25.23 -2.28 6.79
N ARG A 69 -25.30 -1.93 8.08
CA ARG A 69 -25.81 -0.64 8.56
C ARG A 69 -24.76 0.10 9.38
N ASP A 70 -24.32 -0.52 10.47
CA ASP A 70 -23.40 0.06 11.46
C ASP A 70 -21.95 -0.27 11.11
N VAL A 71 -21.70 -1.40 10.44
CA VAL A 71 -20.38 -1.79 9.90
C VAL A 71 -20.52 -2.31 8.48
N ILE A 72 -19.71 -1.79 7.56
CA ILE A 72 -19.67 -2.16 6.14
C ILE A 72 -18.22 -2.49 5.79
N PHE A 73 -17.98 -3.77 5.51
CA PHE A 73 -16.66 -4.25 5.13
C PHE A 73 -16.76 -5.44 4.18
N THR A 74 -15.61 -5.94 3.70
CA THR A 74 -15.54 -7.10 2.81
C THR A 74 -15.85 -8.43 3.52
N LEU A 75 -15.86 -8.45 4.85
CA LEU A 75 -16.19 -9.60 5.70
C LEU A 75 -17.52 -9.38 6.43
N GLY A 76 -18.18 -10.49 6.76
CA GLY A 76 -19.42 -10.52 7.53
C GLY A 76 -19.21 -10.91 9.00
N PRO A 77 -20.30 -11.19 9.74
CA PRO A 77 -20.24 -11.47 11.18
C PRO A 77 -19.48 -12.76 11.54
N TYR A 78 -19.23 -13.66 10.57
CA TYR A 78 -18.38 -14.84 10.75
C TYR A 78 -16.93 -14.60 10.27
N GLY A 79 -16.51 -13.34 10.17
CA GLY A 79 -15.16 -12.98 9.73
C GLY A 79 -14.03 -13.59 10.57
N SER A 80 -14.29 -13.94 11.84
CA SER A 80 -13.36 -14.66 12.70
C SER A 80 -12.92 -16.02 12.14
N ILE A 81 -13.78 -16.72 11.39
CA ILE A 81 -13.42 -17.98 10.70
C ILE A 81 -12.31 -17.72 9.67
N TYR A 82 -12.36 -16.56 9.00
CA TYR A 82 -11.37 -16.17 8.01
C TYR A 82 -10.07 -15.69 8.65
N THR A 83 -10.16 -14.77 9.61
CA THR A 83 -9.00 -14.11 10.23
C THR A 83 -8.27 -15.01 11.22
N LYS A 84 -9.00 -15.97 11.83
CA LYS A 84 -8.55 -16.81 12.93
C LYS A 84 -8.08 -16.00 14.14
N THR A 85 -8.60 -14.78 14.29
CA THR A 85 -8.29 -13.87 15.41
C THR A 85 -9.24 -14.14 16.57
N PHE A 86 -8.68 -14.36 17.76
CA PHE A 86 -9.42 -14.59 18.98
C PHE A 86 -10.09 -13.31 19.49
N HIS A 87 -11.30 -13.47 19.99
CA HIS A 87 -12.01 -12.49 20.80
C HIS A 87 -13.00 -13.27 21.69
N PRO A 88 -13.05 -13.03 23.01
CA PRO A 88 -13.89 -13.82 23.92
C PRO A 88 -15.37 -13.83 23.51
N GLY A 89 -15.91 -12.67 23.10
CA GLY A 89 -17.30 -12.54 22.61
C GLY A 89 -17.63 -13.24 21.28
N THR A 90 -16.65 -13.68 20.48
CA THR A 90 -16.91 -14.32 19.17
C THR A 90 -16.25 -15.70 19.02
N ASP A 91 -15.51 -16.17 20.03
CA ASP A 91 -14.76 -17.42 19.97
C ASP A 91 -15.67 -18.64 19.72
N ASN A 92 -16.84 -18.69 20.36
CA ASN A 92 -17.81 -19.78 20.12
C ASN A 92 -18.30 -19.80 18.66
N LEU A 93 -18.62 -18.64 18.08
CA LEU A 93 -19.03 -18.54 16.68
C LEU A 93 -17.90 -18.99 15.74
N MET A 94 -16.67 -18.59 16.06
CA MET A 94 -15.47 -18.99 15.31
C MET A 94 -15.25 -20.51 15.37
N VAL A 95 -15.16 -21.11 16.56
CA VAL A 95 -14.82 -22.53 16.74
C VAL A 95 -15.90 -23.43 16.15
N TRP A 96 -17.17 -23.20 16.48
CA TRP A 96 -18.26 -24.04 16.00
C TRP A 96 -18.51 -23.86 14.51
N GLY A 97 -18.44 -22.62 14.00
CA GLY A 97 -18.55 -22.33 12.57
C GLY A 97 -17.42 -22.96 11.77
N SER A 98 -16.17 -22.85 12.25
CA SER A 98 -15.02 -23.52 11.65
C SER A 98 -15.10 -25.05 11.71
N LEU A 99 -15.58 -25.63 12.81
CA LEU A 99 -15.73 -27.08 12.95
C LEU A 99 -16.78 -27.60 11.96
N TYR A 100 -17.92 -26.94 11.89
CA TYR A 100 -18.98 -27.26 10.93
C TYR A 100 -18.47 -27.17 9.48
N LEU A 101 -17.73 -26.12 9.14
CA LEU A 101 -17.14 -25.97 7.82
C LEU A 101 -16.07 -27.04 7.54
N GLY A 102 -15.22 -27.37 8.51
CA GLY A 102 -14.19 -28.41 8.40
C GLY A 102 -14.77 -29.81 8.19
N VAL A 103 -15.84 -30.18 8.93
CA VAL A 103 -16.55 -31.45 8.74
C VAL A 103 -17.22 -31.51 7.36
N SER A 104 -17.90 -30.43 6.97
CA SER A 104 -18.53 -30.33 5.65
C SER A 104 -17.51 -30.42 4.53
N PHE A 105 -16.36 -29.77 4.70
CA PHE A 105 -15.25 -29.83 3.75
C PHE A 105 -14.69 -31.25 3.62
N ALA A 106 -14.45 -31.95 4.74
CA ALA A 106 -13.99 -33.33 4.74
C ALA A 106 -14.97 -34.24 3.99
N LEU A 107 -16.28 -34.05 4.19
CA LEU A 107 -17.32 -34.77 3.45
C LEU A 107 -17.24 -34.48 1.94
N ALA A 108 -17.23 -33.22 1.53
CA ALA A 108 -17.16 -32.83 0.12
C ALA A 108 -15.89 -33.32 -0.58
N ALA A 109 -14.74 -33.24 0.10
CA ALA A 109 -13.47 -33.77 -0.39
C ALA A 109 -13.49 -35.31 -0.46
N PHE A 110 -14.00 -36.00 0.56
CA PHE A 110 -14.12 -37.46 0.55
C PHE A 110 -14.93 -37.95 -0.65
N LEU A 111 -16.06 -37.33 -0.94
CA LEU A 111 -16.94 -37.73 -2.06
C LEU A 111 -16.28 -37.63 -3.44
N ASN A 112 -15.33 -36.69 -3.60
CA ASN A 112 -14.56 -36.53 -4.83
C ASN A 112 -13.33 -37.46 -4.88
N PHE A 113 -12.64 -37.67 -3.75
CA PHE A 113 -11.33 -38.34 -3.72
C PHE A 113 -11.36 -39.82 -3.27
N LYS A 114 -12.48 -40.33 -2.73
CA LYS A 114 -12.56 -41.72 -2.21
C LYS A 114 -12.18 -42.80 -3.22
N ASP A 115 -12.51 -42.59 -4.50
CA ASP A 115 -12.26 -43.54 -5.59
C ASP A 115 -10.96 -43.23 -6.35
N SER A 116 -10.20 -42.22 -5.92
CA SER A 116 -8.98 -41.76 -6.61
C SER A 116 -7.74 -42.58 -6.22
N LYS A 117 -6.65 -42.41 -6.98
CA LYS A 117 -5.37 -43.04 -6.63
C LYS A 117 -4.83 -42.46 -5.32
N ARG A 118 -4.22 -43.31 -4.49
CA ARG A 118 -3.72 -42.95 -3.15
C ARG A 118 -2.76 -41.77 -3.11
N TYR A 119 -1.96 -41.57 -4.15
CA TYR A 119 -1.06 -40.43 -4.18
C TYR A 119 -1.82 -39.10 -4.32
N PHE A 120 -2.98 -39.05 -4.99
CA PHE A 120 -3.82 -37.84 -5.01
C PHE A 120 -4.41 -37.55 -3.63
N GLN A 121 -4.84 -38.60 -2.92
CA GLN A 121 -5.29 -38.49 -1.53
C GLN A 121 -4.17 -37.95 -0.63
N ALA A 122 -2.96 -38.50 -0.73
CA ALA A 122 -1.80 -38.04 0.03
C ALA A 122 -1.39 -36.60 -0.34
N LEU A 123 -1.37 -36.26 -1.62
CA LEU A 123 -1.05 -34.91 -2.10
C LEU A 123 -2.10 -33.90 -1.60
N LEU A 124 -3.38 -34.23 -1.61
CA LEU A 124 -4.42 -33.37 -1.03
C LEU A 124 -4.13 -33.09 0.45
N LEU A 125 -3.87 -34.12 1.26
CA LEU A 125 -3.57 -33.94 2.69
C LEU A 125 -2.31 -33.09 2.91
N LEU A 126 -1.26 -33.33 2.12
CA LEU A 126 -0.02 -32.56 2.16
C LEU A 126 -0.26 -31.09 1.76
N THR A 127 -1.01 -30.83 0.68
CA THR A 127 -1.32 -29.47 0.25
C THR A 127 -2.15 -28.76 1.32
N LEU A 128 -3.22 -29.36 1.85
CA LEU A 128 -4.08 -28.75 2.86
C LEU A 128 -3.33 -28.36 4.14
N THR A 129 -2.42 -29.23 4.61
CA THR A 129 -1.60 -28.94 5.79
C THR A 129 -0.53 -27.88 5.52
N SER A 130 0.01 -27.81 4.31
CA SER A 130 1.00 -26.78 3.96
C SER A 130 0.42 -25.37 3.81
N VAL A 131 -0.87 -25.24 3.52
CA VAL A 131 -1.57 -23.96 3.22
C VAL A 131 -2.45 -23.45 4.37
N MET A 132 -2.19 -23.88 5.61
CA MET A 132 -3.03 -23.58 6.80
C MET A 132 -3.33 -22.08 7.04
N TYR A 133 -2.48 -21.19 6.51
CA TYR A 133 -2.60 -19.73 6.64
C TYR A 133 -3.33 -19.07 5.47
N LEU A 134 -3.70 -19.81 4.41
CA LEU A 134 -4.36 -19.29 3.22
C LEU A 134 -5.85 -19.65 3.24
N THR A 135 -6.66 -18.80 3.86
CA THR A 135 -8.08 -19.09 4.07
C THR A 135 -8.91 -18.93 2.78
N ASP A 136 -8.54 -18.01 1.87
CA ASP A 136 -9.24 -17.78 0.59
C ASP A 136 -9.32 -19.04 -0.30
N PRO A 137 -8.20 -19.69 -0.70
CA PRO A 137 -8.27 -20.88 -1.54
C PRO A 137 -9.12 -21.99 -0.95
N ILE A 138 -9.07 -22.20 0.36
CA ILE A 138 -9.82 -23.26 1.04
C ILE A 138 -11.33 -22.95 1.03
N ILE A 139 -11.72 -21.71 1.30
CA ILE A 139 -13.12 -21.25 1.22
C ILE A 139 -13.64 -21.38 -0.22
N PHE A 140 -12.87 -20.98 -1.23
CA PHE A 140 -13.27 -21.07 -2.63
C PHE A 140 -13.31 -22.50 -3.17
N TYR A 141 -12.47 -23.38 -2.63
CA TYR A 141 -12.41 -24.78 -3.01
C TYR A 141 -13.63 -25.57 -2.54
N TYR A 142 -14.26 -25.20 -1.42
CA TYR A 142 -15.45 -25.90 -0.93
C TYR A 142 -16.61 -25.90 -1.95
N PRO A 143 -17.10 -24.76 -2.48
CA PRO A 143 -18.13 -24.77 -3.52
C PRO A 143 -17.72 -25.54 -4.76
N LEU A 144 -16.43 -25.50 -5.15
CA LEU A 144 -15.93 -26.28 -6.28
C LEU A 144 -16.08 -27.79 -6.02
N LEU A 145 -15.68 -28.28 -4.85
CA LEU A 145 -15.85 -29.69 -4.45
C LEU A 145 -17.32 -30.13 -4.49
N VAL A 146 -18.24 -29.27 -4.00
CA VAL A 146 -19.67 -29.54 -4.05
C VAL A 146 -20.15 -29.61 -5.50
N GLY A 147 -19.84 -28.60 -6.32
CA GLY A 147 -20.23 -28.54 -7.73
C GLY A 147 -19.72 -29.72 -8.55
N THR A 148 -18.45 -30.10 -8.39
CA THR A 148 -17.88 -31.26 -9.10
C THR A 148 -18.49 -32.58 -8.64
N TYR A 149 -18.87 -32.69 -7.36
CA TYR A 149 -19.59 -33.85 -6.87
C TYR A 149 -21.01 -33.93 -7.46
N ILE A 150 -21.76 -32.82 -7.50
CA ILE A 150 -23.08 -32.78 -8.15
C ILE A 150 -22.96 -33.17 -9.62
N PHE A 151 -21.95 -32.66 -10.32
CA PHE A 151 -21.65 -33.06 -11.70
C PHE A 151 -21.38 -34.57 -11.81
N LYS A 152 -20.47 -35.13 -10.99
CA LYS A 152 -20.14 -36.57 -11.00
C LYS A 152 -21.35 -37.44 -10.69
N ALA A 153 -22.14 -37.02 -9.70
CA ALA A 153 -23.38 -37.69 -9.34
C ALA A 153 -24.30 -37.70 -10.56
N THR A 154 -24.75 -36.52 -11.03
CA THR A 154 -25.74 -36.33 -12.11
C THR A 154 -25.36 -36.93 -13.46
N THR A 155 -24.06 -37.04 -13.77
CA THR A 155 -23.59 -37.62 -15.03
C THR A 155 -23.36 -39.14 -14.98
N SER A 156 -23.32 -39.73 -13.79
CA SER A 156 -23.22 -41.19 -13.61
C SER A 156 -24.51 -41.89 -14.08
N THR A 157 -24.38 -43.13 -14.56
CA THR A 157 -25.50 -44.01 -14.95
C THR A 157 -26.22 -44.65 -13.76
N SER A 158 -25.83 -44.35 -12.53
CA SER A 158 -26.44 -44.92 -11.32
C SER A 158 -27.86 -44.40 -11.10
N GLU A 159 -28.83 -45.29 -10.89
CA GLU A 159 -30.22 -44.95 -10.56
C GLU A 159 -30.41 -44.41 -9.13
N ALA A 160 -29.34 -44.12 -8.38
CA ALA A 160 -29.40 -43.71 -6.97
C ALA A 160 -29.96 -42.28 -6.73
N PHE A 161 -30.39 -41.58 -7.78
CA PHE A 161 -31.00 -40.27 -7.70
C PHE A 161 -32.39 -40.32 -7.07
N ALA A 162 -32.80 -39.20 -6.47
CA ALA A 162 -34.07 -39.06 -5.79
C ALA A 162 -34.31 -39.99 -4.57
N THR A 163 -33.27 -40.65 -4.06
CA THR A 163 -33.35 -41.36 -2.76
C THR A 163 -33.31 -40.38 -1.59
N ILE A 164 -33.84 -40.77 -0.43
CA ILE A 164 -33.78 -39.92 0.78
C ILE A 164 -32.33 -39.60 1.19
N ARG A 165 -31.40 -40.55 0.96
CA ARG A 165 -29.96 -40.37 1.22
C ARG A 165 -29.34 -39.29 0.33
N TRP A 166 -29.71 -39.26 -0.94
CA TRP A 166 -29.28 -38.22 -1.88
C TRP A 166 -29.74 -36.83 -1.43
N HIS A 167 -31.03 -36.70 -1.09
CA HIS A 167 -31.60 -35.42 -0.64
C HIS A 167 -30.98 -34.94 0.68
N ALA A 168 -30.76 -35.84 1.65
CA ALA A 168 -30.05 -35.50 2.89
C ALA A 168 -28.62 -35.02 2.62
N LEU A 169 -27.94 -35.65 1.65
CA LEU A 169 -26.61 -35.24 1.23
C LEU A 169 -26.61 -33.86 0.55
N LEU A 170 -27.59 -33.56 -0.29
CA LEU A 170 -27.75 -32.22 -0.88
C LEU A 170 -27.88 -31.15 0.20
N ILE A 171 -28.71 -31.38 1.21
CA ILE A 171 -28.86 -30.46 2.34
C ILE A 171 -27.51 -30.29 3.07
N ALA A 172 -26.82 -31.39 3.38
CA ALA A 172 -25.53 -31.34 4.06
C ALA A 172 -24.46 -30.56 3.26
N LEU A 173 -24.45 -30.67 1.92
CA LEU A 173 -23.46 -30.00 1.07
C LEU A 173 -23.77 -28.53 0.80
N PHE A 174 -25.05 -28.13 0.75
CA PHE A 174 -25.44 -26.75 0.44
C PHE A 174 -25.69 -25.88 1.67
N THR A 175 -25.91 -26.46 2.86
CA THR A 175 -26.03 -25.67 4.09
C THR A 175 -24.78 -24.79 4.36
N PRO A 176 -23.52 -25.20 4.13
CA PRO A 176 -22.38 -24.30 4.34
C PRO A 176 -22.36 -23.08 3.42
N PHE A 177 -23.08 -23.07 2.29
CA PHE A 177 -23.10 -21.91 1.39
C PHE A 177 -23.64 -20.68 2.11
N GLY A 178 -24.69 -20.83 2.94
CA GLY A 178 -25.23 -19.74 3.75
C GLY A 178 -24.18 -19.14 4.71
N LEU A 179 -23.36 -20.00 5.34
CA LEU A 179 -22.25 -19.56 6.21
C LEU A 179 -21.16 -18.84 5.42
N LEU A 180 -20.75 -19.36 4.26
CA LEU A 180 -19.69 -18.76 3.43
C LEU A 180 -20.01 -17.31 3.03
N LEU A 181 -21.29 -17.00 2.74
CA LEU A 181 -21.74 -15.64 2.43
C LEU A 181 -21.58 -14.66 3.60
N LEU A 182 -21.57 -15.17 4.83
CA LEU A 182 -21.40 -14.38 6.06
C LEU A 182 -19.96 -14.33 6.56
N ILE A 183 -19.04 -15.08 5.92
CA ILE A 183 -17.61 -15.00 6.19
C ILE A 183 -16.99 -13.89 5.34
N LYS A 184 -17.08 -13.99 4.01
CA LYS A 184 -16.40 -13.08 3.07
C LYS A 184 -17.21 -12.86 1.80
N GLY A 185 -17.33 -11.61 1.37
CA GLY A 185 -18.15 -11.20 0.23
C GLY A 185 -17.77 -11.84 -1.11
N SER A 186 -16.48 -12.15 -1.33
CA SER A 186 -16.02 -12.83 -2.56
C SER A 186 -16.62 -14.23 -2.74
N ALA A 187 -17.04 -14.89 -1.66
CA ALA A 187 -17.71 -16.18 -1.72
C ALA A 187 -19.10 -16.10 -2.39
N LEU A 188 -19.72 -14.91 -2.43
CA LEU A 188 -21.06 -14.71 -3.01
C LEU A 188 -21.13 -15.12 -4.48
N ILE A 189 -20.21 -14.62 -5.30
CA ILE A 189 -20.19 -14.91 -6.74
C ILE A 189 -19.99 -16.41 -6.98
N ILE A 190 -19.09 -17.04 -6.22
CA ILE A 190 -18.78 -18.46 -6.33
C ILE A 190 -19.98 -19.32 -5.92
N CYS A 191 -20.54 -19.06 -4.74
CA CYS A 191 -21.66 -19.82 -4.19
C CYS A 191 -22.89 -19.72 -5.09
N CYS A 192 -23.27 -18.50 -5.52
CA CYS A 192 -24.40 -18.30 -6.43
C CYS A 192 -24.19 -19.02 -7.77
N THR A 193 -22.98 -18.94 -8.34
CA THR A 193 -22.65 -19.64 -9.58
C THR A 193 -22.82 -21.16 -9.43
N VAL A 194 -22.24 -21.75 -8.38
CA VAL A 194 -22.32 -23.19 -8.16
C VAL A 194 -23.76 -23.63 -7.86
N ILE A 195 -24.54 -22.84 -7.11
CA ILE A 195 -25.97 -23.09 -6.89
C ILE A 195 -26.72 -23.14 -8.22
N VAL A 196 -26.60 -22.08 -9.05
CA VAL A 196 -27.30 -21.99 -10.34
C VAL A 196 -26.91 -23.15 -11.25
N LEU A 197 -25.62 -23.45 -11.37
CA LEU A 197 -25.14 -24.54 -12.21
C LEU A 197 -25.57 -25.92 -11.70
N SER A 198 -25.66 -26.10 -10.39
CA SER A 198 -26.19 -27.33 -9.77
C SER A 198 -27.69 -27.46 -10.03
N ILE A 199 -28.46 -26.37 -9.95
CA ILE A 199 -29.89 -26.35 -10.30
C ILE A 199 -30.10 -26.78 -11.75
N VAL A 200 -29.29 -26.27 -12.68
CA VAL A 200 -29.36 -26.66 -14.09
C VAL A 200 -29.08 -28.16 -14.25
N LEU A 201 -28.02 -28.69 -13.62
CA LEU A 201 -27.70 -30.13 -13.70
C LEU A 201 -28.82 -31.02 -13.13
N LEU A 202 -29.39 -30.65 -11.99
CA LEU A 202 -30.50 -31.37 -11.35
C LEU A 202 -31.77 -31.27 -12.19
N GLY A 203 -32.07 -30.09 -12.74
CA GLY A 203 -33.22 -29.86 -13.63
C GLY A 203 -33.13 -30.66 -14.92
N LEU A 204 -31.95 -30.77 -15.53
CA LEU A 204 -31.70 -31.65 -16.68
C LEU A 204 -31.97 -33.13 -16.37
N ARG A 205 -31.83 -33.52 -15.10
CA ARG A 205 -32.17 -34.86 -14.58
C ARG A 205 -33.58 -34.94 -13.98
N ARG A 206 -34.36 -33.86 -14.08
CA ARG A 206 -35.74 -33.73 -13.56
C ARG A 206 -35.86 -33.93 -12.04
N ASP A 207 -34.78 -33.73 -11.29
CA ASP A 207 -34.77 -33.78 -9.83
C ASP A 207 -35.21 -32.44 -9.22
N TRP A 208 -36.49 -32.12 -9.40
CA TRP A 208 -37.07 -30.86 -8.90
C TRP A 208 -37.06 -30.75 -7.38
N LYS A 209 -37.10 -31.88 -6.68
CA LYS A 209 -36.92 -31.93 -5.22
C LYS A 209 -35.50 -31.53 -4.85
N GLY A 210 -34.49 -32.07 -5.52
CA GLY A 210 -33.10 -31.64 -5.36
C GLY A 210 -32.91 -30.15 -5.63
N VAL A 211 -33.51 -29.62 -6.71
CA VAL A 211 -33.50 -28.18 -7.02
C VAL A 211 -34.05 -27.36 -5.85
N ALA A 212 -35.23 -27.71 -5.33
CA ALA A 212 -35.82 -27.01 -4.20
C ALA A 212 -34.94 -27.09 -2.94
N LEU A 213 -34.36 -28.26 -2.65
CA LEU A 213 -33.49 -28.45 -1.48
C LEU A 213 -32.20 -27.64 -1.58
N VAL A 214 -31.58 -27.53 -2.75
CA VAL A 214 -30.38 -26.71 -2.95
C VAL A 214 -30.67 -25.24 -2.60
N CYS A 215 -31.78 -24.69 -3.10
CA CYS A 215 -32.19 -23.31 -2.82
C CYS A 215 -32.56 -23.11 -1.34
N LEU A 216 -33.45 -23.97 -0.82
CA LEU A 216 -33.97 -23.83 0.54
C LEU A 216 -32.89 -24.06 1.59
N SER A 217 -32.03 -25.06 1.43
CA SER A 217 -30.95 -25.32 2.40
C SER A 217 -29.94 -24.17 2.47
N SER A 218 -29.58 -23.59 1.33
CA SER A 218 -28.67 -22.43 1.28
C SER A 218 -29.31 -21.20 1.94
N LEU A 219 -30.58 -20.92 1.63
CA LEU A 219 -31.31 -19.75 2.16
C LEU A 219 -31.62 -19.89 3.66
N ILE A 220 -32.14 -21.04 4.09
CA ILE A 220 -32.43 -21.32 5.50
C ILE A 220 -31.14 -21.24 6.32
N SER A 221 -30.05 -21.79 5.79
CA SER A 221 -28.74 -21.71 6.46
C SER A 221 -28.23 -20.28 6.59
N LEU A 222 -28.35 -19.46 5.53
CA LEU A 222 -27.99 -18.04 5.59
C LEU A 222 -28.74 -17.31 6.72
N VAL A 223 -30.06 -17.49 6.79
CA VAL A 223 -30.90 -16.88 7.83
C VAL A 223 -30.57 -17.44 9.21
N PHE A 224 -30.35 -18.75 9.32
CA PHE A 224 -29.97 -19.41 10.57
C PHE A 224 -28.67 -18.83 11.13
N PHE A 225 -27.59 -18.82 10.34
CA PHE A 225 -26.30 -18.31 10.79
C PHE A 225 -26.36 -16.81 11.08
N TRP A 226 -27.16 -16.03 10.33
CA TRP A 226 -27.39 -14.61 10.61
C TRP A 226 -28.01 -14.38 12.00
N ILE A 227 -29.06 -15.14 12.33
CA ILE A 227 -29.73 -15.06 13.64
C ILE A 227 -28.78 -15.53 14.76
N VAL A 228 -28.04 -16.61 14.54
CA VAL A 228 -27.06 -17.14 15.52
C VAL A 228 -25.96 -16.12 15.82
N ALA A 229 -25.56 -15.30 14.84
CA ALA A 229 -24.64 -14.19 15.04
C ALA A 229 -25.28 -12.95 15.70
N ALA A 230 -26.50 -13.09 16.23
CA ALA A 230 -27.29 -12.03 16.87
C ALA A 230 -27.53 -10.80 15.98
N GLN A 231 -27.55 -10.99 14.65
CA GLN A 231 -27.77 -9.89 13.72
C GLN A 231 -29.27 -9.68 13.45
N PRO A 232 -29.74 -8.41 13.37
CA PRO A 232 -31.15 -8.13 13.12
C PRO A 232 -31.54 -8.52 11.69
N LEU A 233 -32.68 -9.21 11.52
CA LEU A 233 -33.15 -9.66 10.19
C LEU A 233 -33.38 -8.49 9.22
N SER A 234 -33.75 -7.32 9.73
CA SER A 234 -33.92 -6.10 8.93
C SER A 234 -32.63 -5.58 8.31
N ALA A 235 -31.46 -5.96 8.84
CA ALA A 235 -30.16 -5.56 8.29
C ALA A 235 -29.63 -6.52 7.21
N LEU A 236 -30.22 -7.71 7.04
CA LEU A 236 -29.75 -8.69 6.07
C LEU A 236 -29.78 -8.19 4.61
N PRO A 237 -30.84 -7.49 4.14
CA PRO A 237 -30.80 -6.85 2.82
C PRO A 237 -29.71 -5.78 2.73
N SER A 238 -29.57 -4.95 3.78
CA SER A 238 -28.56 -3.90 3.86
C SER A 238 -27.14 -4.44 3.81
N TYR A 239 -26.88 -5.63 4.34
CA TYR A 239 -25.59 -6.32 4.25
C TYR A 239 -25.17 -6.57 2.80
N PHE A 240 -26.06 -7.14 1.98
CA PHE A 240 -25.75 -7.38 0.57
C PHE A 240 -25.72 -6.11 -0.27
N ILE A 241 -26.66 -5.18 -0.04
CA ILE A 241 -26.74 -3.92 -0.79
C ILE A 241 -25.49 -3.05 -0.53
N SER A 242 -25.06 -2.96 0.73
CA SER A 242 -23.90 -2.14 1.12
C SER A 242 -22.56 -2.75 0.71
N MET A 243 -22.55 -4.01 0.27
CA MET A 243 -21.37 -4.65 -0.31
C MET A 243 -21.17 -4.27 -1.79
N LEU A 244 -22.19 -3.80 -2.50
CA LEU A 244 -22.08 -3.45 -3.93
C LEU A 244 -21.07 -2.32 -4.18
N PRO A 245 -21.07 -1.19 -3.44
CA PRO A 245 -20.07 -0.14 -3.61
C PRO A 245 -18.66 -0.60 -3.25
N ILE A 246 -18.53 -1.54 -2.31
CA ILE A 246 -17.25 -2.18 -1.98
C ILE A 246 -16.77 -2.98 -3.20
N ILE A 247 -17.59 -3.87 -3.76
CA ILE A 247 -17.17 -4.69 -4.91
C ILE A 247 -16.81 -3.84 -6.13
N SER A 248 -17.59 -2.79 -6.43
CA SER A 248 -17.40 -1.98 -7.64
C SER A 248 -16.14 -1.12 -7.59
N GLY A 249 -15.80 -0.53 -6.44
CA GLY A 249 -14.61 0.33 -6.31
C GLY A 249 -13.31 -0.41 -5.97
N TYR A 250 -13.39 -1.68 -5.55
CA TYR A 250 -12.23 -2.45 -5.07
C TYR A 250 -11.10 -2.51 -6.09
N THR A 251 -11.40 -2.83 -7.35
CA THR A 251 -10.36 -3.05 -8.38
C THR A 251 -9.48 -1.82 -8.56
N GLU A 252 -10.07 -0.64 -8.70
CA GLU A 252 -9.31 0.59 -8.91
C GLU A 252 -8.53 0.98 -7.64
N ALA A 253 -9.20 0.97 -6.49
CA ALA A 253 -8.64 1.43 -5.24
C ALA A 253 -7.50 0.53 -4.72
N MET A 254 -7.67 -0.79 -4.82
CA MET A 254 -6.74 -1.77 -4.21
C MET A 254 -5.72 -2.33 -5.20
N SER A 255 -5.69 -1.84 -6.44
CA SER A 255 -4.72 -2.30 -7.42
C SER A 255 -3.27 -1.98 -7.02
N VAL A 256 -2.37 -2.95 -7.23
CA VAL A 256 -0.92 -2.79 -7.12
C VAL A 256 -0.29 -3.53 -8.30
N ILE A 257 0.73 -2.97 -8.93
CA ILE A 257 1.43 -3.59 -10.06
C ILE A 257 2.39 -4.65 -9.53
N GLY A 258 2.44 -5.81 -10.20
CA GLY A 258 3.34 -6.91 -9.86
C GLY A 258 3.87 -7.59 -11.11
N ASN A 259 4.52 -8.75 -10.94
CA ASN A 259 5.23 -9.43 -12.02
C ASN A 259 4.28 -10.01 -13.08
N ALA A 260 4.33 -9.48 -14.31
CA ALA A 260 3.49 -9.91 -15.42
C ALA A 260 3.67 -11.40 -15.80
N TRP A 261 4.84 -12.00 -15.53
CA TRP A 261 5.08 -13.42 -15.81
C TRP A 261 4.21 -14.35 -14.96
N GLU A 262 3.87 -13.95 -13.73
CA GLU A 262 2.99 -14.73 -12.86
C GLU A 262 1.58 -14.84 -13.47
N ILE A 263 1.09 -13.74 -14.03
CA ILE A 263 -0.20 -13.69 -14.74
C ILE A 263 -0.16 -14.56 -16.00
N PHE A 264 0.93 -14.47 -16.76
CA PHE A 264 1.12 -15.27 -17.96
C PHE A 264 1.10 -16.77 -17.65
N PHE A 265 1.95 -17.23 -16.72
CA PHE A 265 2.01 -18.64 -16.35
C PHE A 265 0.70 -19.13 -15.73
N TYR A 266 0.04 -18.33 -14.90
CA TYR A 266 -1.27 -18.66 -14.38
C TYR A 266 -2.31 -18.87 -15.49
N THR A 267 -2.38 -17.94 -16.45
CA THR A 267 -3.34 -18.00 -17.56
C THR A 267 -3.10 -19.22 -18.45
N VAL A 268 -1.83 -19.52 -18.75
CA VAL A 268 -1.43 -20.73 -19.48
C VAL A 268 -1.82 -21.99 -18.71
N GLY A 269 -1.51 -22.05 -17.41
CA GLY A 269 -1.86 -23.18 -16.54
C GLY A 269 -3.37 -23.43 -16.45
N VAL A 270 -4.17 -22.37 -16.28
CA VAL A 270 -5.65 -22.46 -16.27
C VAL A 270 -6.16 -22.96 -17.61
N THR A 271 -5.60 -22.46 -18.72
CA THR A 271 -5.99 -22.92 -20.07
C THR A 271 -5.69 -24.40 -20.26
N ILE A 272 -4.50 -24.87 -19.86
CA ILE A 272 -4.11 -26.28 -19.89
C ILE A 272 -5.07 -27.14 -19.05
N LEU A 273 -5.41 -26.69 -17.84
CA LEU A 273 -6.33 -27.38 -16.94
C LEU A 273 -7.72 -27.49 -17.56
N LEU A 274 -8.33 -26.38 -17.98
CA LEU A 274 -9.67 -26.34 -18.55
C LEU A 274 -9.77 -27.15 -19.84
N TRP A 275 -8.79 -27.02 -20.73
CA TRP A 275 -8.74 -27.81 -21.97
C TRP A 275 -8.62 -29.31 -21.68
N SER A 276 -7.81 -29.70 -20.70
CA SER A 276 -7.67 -31.10 -20.29
C SER A 276 -8.97 -31.68 -19.72
N VAL A 277 -9.67 -30.90 -18.88
CA VAL A 277 -10.99 -31.28 -18.33
C VAL A 277 -12.01 -31.44 -19.46
N PHE A 278 -12.06 -30.50 -20.41
CA PHE A 278 -12.97 -30.57 -21.56
C PHE A 278 -12.76 -31.82 -22.41
N ARG A 279 -11.49 -32.14 -22.71
CA ARG A 279 -11.10 -33.25 -23.58
C ARG A 279 -11.37 -34.62 -22.95
N GLN A 280 -11.04 -34.81 -21.67
CA GLN A 280 -11.08 -36.13 -21.03
C GLN A 280 -12.36 -36.44 -20.25
N THR A 281 -13.19 -35.45 -19.97
CA THR A 281 -14.51 -35.70 -19.37
C THR A 281 -15.41 -36.37 -20.40
N ASN A 282 -16.02 -37.51 -20.05
CA ASN A 282 -16.94 -38.22 -20.93
C ASN A 282 -18.40 -37.92 -20.54
N SER A 283 -18.93 -36.80 -21.03
CA SER A 283 -20.28 -36.31 -20.75
C SER A 283 -20.83 -35.51 -21.94
N LYS A 284 -22.11 -35.14 -21.91
CA LYS A 284 -22.71 -34.29 -22.96
C LYS A 284 -22.06 -32.91 -22.97
N ILE A 285 -22.06 -32.24 -24.12
CA ILE A 285 -21.43 -30.92 -24.29
C ILE A 285 -21.92 -29.88 -23.28
N ILE A 286 -23.23 -29.84 -23.01
CA ILE A 286 -23.81 -28.92 -22.03
C ILE A 286 -23.30 -29.19 -20.62
N GLU A 287 -23.18 -30.46 -20.23
CA GLU A 287 -22.65 -30.88 -18.92
C GLU A 287 -21.17 -30.47 -18.83
N LYS A 288 -20.38 -30.65 -19.90
CA LYS A 288 -18.97 -30.20 -19.95
C LYS A 288 -18.85 -28.69 -19.77
N ILE A 289 -19.67 -27.90 -20.46
CA ILE A 289 -19.67 -26.44 -20.36
C ILE A 289 -19.98 -26.02 -18.92
N ILE A 290 -20.96 -26.67 -18.28
CA ILE A 290 -21.29 -26.40 -16.87
C ILE A 290 -20.09 -26.68 -15.97
N LEU A 291 -19.42 -27.82 -16.13
CA LEU A 291 -18.22 -28.15 -15.35
C LEU A 291 -17.09 -27.14 -15.58
N LEU A 292 -16.84 -26.76 -16.83
CA LEU A 292 -15.84 -25.76 -17.16
C LEU A 292 -16.16 -24.41 -16.53
N LEU A 293 -17.43 -24.01 -16.51
CA LEU A 293 -17.85 -22.75 -15.90
C LEU A 293 -17.64 -22.76 -14.38
N MET A 294 -17.87 -23.89 -13.70
CA MET A 294 -17.56 -24.05 -12.28
C MET A 294 -16.07 -23.83 -11.99
N PHE A 295 -15.18 -24.49 -12.75
CA PHE A 295 -13.74 -24.29 -12.61
C PHE A 295 -13.31 -22.85 -12.96
N PHE A 296 -13.81 -22.34 -14.09
CA PHE A 296 -13.44 -21.02 -14.59
C PHE A 296 -13.80 -19.91 -13.59
N VAL A 297 -15.03 -19.88 -13.06
CA VAL A 297 -15.44 -18.83 -12.13
C VAL A 297 -14.63 -18.88 -10.84
N VAL A 298 -14.38 -20.07 -10.28
CA VAL A 298 -13.57 -20.20 -9.06
C VAL A 298 -12.13 -19.74 -9.29
N LEU A 299 -11.51 -20.17 -10.40
CA LEU A 299 -10.15 -19.76 -10.77
C LEU A 299 -10.07 -18.28 -11.14
N PHE A 300 -11.12 -17.71 -11.71
CA PHE A 300 -11.19 -16.28 -12.05
C PHE A 300 -11.36 -15.41 -10.80
N ILE A 301 -12.14 -15.82 -9.82
CA ILE A 301 -12.24 -15.10 -8.55
C ILE A 301 -10.93 -15.21 -7.75
N ALA A 302 -10.26 -16.36 -7.77
CA ALA A 302 -8.93 -16.51 -7.19
C ALA A 302 -7.87 -15.65 -7.93
N PHE A 303 -7.96 -15.55 -9.26
CA PHE A 303 -7.16 -14.64 -10.07
C PHE A 303 -7.35 -13.19 -9.63
N LYS A 304 -8.60 -12.72 -9.50
CA LYS A 304 -8.89 -11.37 -9.00
C LYS A 304 -8.38 -11.17 -7.56
N GLY A 305 -8.56 -12.17 -6.70
CA GLY A 305 -8.06 -12.16 -5.33
C GLY A 305 -6.54 -12.03 -5.24
N GLY A 306 -5.80 -12.62 -6.18
CA GLY A 306 -4.33 -12.63 -6.17
C GLY A 306 -3.64 -11.54 -6.99
N PHE A 307 -4.21 -11.09 -8.11
CA PHE A 307 -3.50 -10.23 -9.06
C PHE A 307 -4.04 -8.79 -9.16
N ILE A 308 -5.15 -8.43 -8.51
CA ILE A 308 -5.55 -7.02 -8.38
C ILE A 308 -4.54 -6.31 -7.47
N ARG A 309 -4.49 -6.74 -6.20
CA ARG A 309 -3.44 -6.35 -5.25
C ARG A 309 -2.28 -7.32 -5.43
N HIS A 310 -1.43 -7.06 -6.42
CA HIS A 310 -0.42 -8.01 -6.90
C HIS A 310 0.84 -7.98 -6.02
N ASP A 311 0.69 -8.46 -4.80
CA ASP A 311 1.75 -8.63 -3.80
C ASP A 311 1.68 -10.08 -3.26
N GLY A 312 1.93 -10.30 -1.96
CA GLY A 312 1.77 -11.60 -1.32
C GLY A 312 0.39 -12.26 -1.55
N HIS A 313 -0.65 -11.50 -1.91
CA HIS A 313 -1.96 -12.04 -2.29
C HIS A 313 -1.91 -12.97 -3.52
N ALA A 314 -0.91 -12.85 -4.41
CA ALA A 314 -0.77 -13.70 -5.61
C ALA A 314 -0.78 -15.20 -5.28
N ILE A 315 -0.37 -15.58 -4.06
CA ILE A 315 -0.40 -16.97 -3.58
C ILE A 315 -1.83 -17.57 -3.56
N ILE A 316 -2.88 -16.74 -3.49
CA ILE A 316 -4.28 -17.17 -3.58
C ILE A 316 -4.51 -17.85 -4.93
N ALA A 317 -4.11 -17.20 -6.03
CA ALA A 317 -4.24 -17.73 -7.38
C ALA A 317 -3.40 -19.00 -7.55
N GLY A 318 -2.11 -18.96 -7.16
CA GLY A 318 -1.20 -20.11 -7.23
C GLY A 318 -1.73 -21.34 -6.48
N THR A 319 -2.29 -21.15 -5.28
CA THR A 319 -2.83 -22.26 -4.48
C THR A 319 -4.12 -22.80 -5.06
N MET A 320 -5.00 -21.92 -5.59
CA MET A 320 -6.26 -22.35 -6.17
C MET A 320 -6.08 -23.17 -7.46
N ILE A 321 -5.11 -22.84 -8.32
CA ILE A 321 -4.82 -23.66 -9.50
C ILE A 321 -4.26 -25.03 -9.11
N LEU A 322 -3.42 -25.10 -8.07
CA LEU A 322 -2.91 -26.37 -7.53
C LEU A 322 -4.05 -27.27 -7.01
N LEU A 323 -4.92 -26.73 -6.16
CA LEU A 323 -6.08 -27.46 -5.63
C LEU A 323 -7.06 -27.90 -6.75
N SER A 324 -7.25 -27.05 -7.76
CA SER A 324 -8.10 -27.35 -8.92
C SER A 324 -7.50 -28.45 -9.79
N ALA A 325 -6.18 -28.44 -10.00
CA ALA A 325 -5.46 -29.49 -10.72
C ALA A 325 -5.48 -30.82 -9.96
N LEU A 326 -5.35 -30.81 -8.63
CA LEU A 326 -5.51 -32.01 -7.80
C LEU A 326 -6.93 -32.59 -7.90
N LEU A 327 -7.95 -31.74 -7.82
CA LEU A 327 -9.34 -32.16 -7.98
C LEU A 327 -9.57 -32.78 -9.36
N ALA A 328 -9.26 -32.04 -10.43
CA ALA A 328 -9.42 -32.52 -11.79
C ALA A 328 -8.61 -33.80 -12.07
N GLY A 329 -7.38 -33.87 -11.56
CA GLY A 329 -6.50 -35.04 -11.63
C GLY A 329 -7.09 -36.28 -10.97
N ALA A 330 -7.74 -36.11 -9.81
CA ALA A 330 -8.35 -37.18 -9.05
C ALA A 330 -9.69 -37.66 -9.66
N THR A 331 -10.45 -36.76 -10.30
CA THR A 331 -11.84 -37.04 -10.71
C THR A 331 -12.04 -37.20 -12.21
N PHE A 332 -11.36 -36.41 -13.05
CA PHE A 332 -11.71 -36.27 -14.47
C PHE A 332 -10.56 -36.61 -15.43
N LEU A 333 -9.31 -36.43 -15.00
CA LEU A 333 -8.14 -36.61 -15.85
C LEU A 333 -7.52 -38.00 -15.66
N LYS A 334 -7.14 -38.64 -16.77
CA LYS A 334 -6.41 -39.91 -16.77
C LYS A 334 -4.94 -39.64 -17.15
N GLY A 335 -4.62 -39.68 -18.44
CA GLY A 335 -3.24 -39.57 -18.94
C GLY A 335 -2.61 -38.20 -18.71
N LEU A 336 -3.39 -37.12 -18.82
CA LEU A 336 -2.87 -35.75 -18.64
C LEU A 336 -2.78 -35.29 -17.19
N ALA A 337 -3.22 -36.10 -16.21
CA ALA A 337 -3.33 -35.65 -14.83
C ALA A 337 -1.96 -35.20 -14.25
N HIS A 338 -0.88 -35.93 -14.55
CA HIS A 338 0.47 -35.58 -14.10
C HIS A 338 1.01 -34.33 -14.80
N PHE A 339 0.70 -34.14 -16.09
CA PHE A 339 1.11 -32.95 -16.84
C PHE A 339 0.42 -31.69 -16.31
N VAL A 340 -0.89 -31.76 -16.09
CA VAL A 340 -1.67 -30.66 -15.51
C VAL A 340 -1.19 -30.35 -14.09
N LEU A 341 -0.94 -31.37 -13.28
CA LEU A 341 -0.40 -31.18 -11.93
C LEU A 341 1.00 -30.56 -11.95
N PHE A 342 1.88 -31.00 -12.85
CA PHE A 342 3.21 -30.41 -13.02
C PHE A 342 3.12 -28.93 -13.41
N ALA A 343 2.26 -28.58 -14.38
CA ALA A 343 2.03 -27.20 -14.77
C ALA A 343 1.52 -26.34 -13.58
N ALA A 344 0.57 -26.86 -12.80
CA ALA A 344 0.04 -26.15 -11.64
C ALA A 344 1.09 -25.99 -10.52
N VAL A 345 1.91 -27.01 -10.27
CA VAL A 345 3.04 -26.94 -9.31
C VAL A 345 4.08 -25.92 -9.77
N PHE A 346 4.39 -25.88 -11.07
CA PHE A 346 5.31 -24.89 -11.63
C PHE A 346 4.79 -23.45 -11.41
N VAL A 347 3.51 -23.20 -11.71
CA VAL A 347 2.88 -21.89 -11.45
C VAL A 347 2.93 -21.55 -9.96
N TRP A 348 2.56 -22.50 -9.10
CA TRP A 348 2.59 -22.30 -7.65
C TRP A 348 3.99 -21.99 -7.13
N LEU A 349 5.01 -22.76 -7.55
CA LEU A 349 6.42 -22.53 -7.16
C LEU A 349 6.95 -21.19 -7.65
N HIS A 350 6.60 -20.78 -8.87
CA HIS A 350 7.02 -19.49 -9.42
C HIS A 350 6.48 -18.32 -8.59
N ILE A 351 5.19 -18.36 -8.25
CA ILE A 351 4.56 -17.35 -7.38
C ILE A 351 5.13 -17.42 -5.96
N ASP A 352 5.23 -18.62 -5.37
CA ASP A 352 5.77 -18.81 -4.02
C ASP A 352 7.20 -18.25 -3.91
N PHE A 353 8.06 -18.47 -4.90
CA PHE A 353 9.42 -17.93 -4.95
C PHE A 353 9.45 -16.39 -4.97
N GLY A 354 8.45 -15.75 -5.55
CA GLY A 354 8.30 -14.29 -5.56
C GLY A 354 8.03 -13.70 -4.17
N TYR A 355 7.24 -14.38 -3.33
CA TYR A 355 6.70 -13.79 -2.10
C TYR A 355 7.05 -14.55 -0.81
N ILE A 356 6.75 -15.85 -0.73
CA ILE A 356 6.86 -16.63 0.52
C ILE A 356 8.22 -17.33 0.64
N LYS A 357 8.82 -17.69 -0.50
CA LYS A 357 10.11 -18.40 -0.63
C LYS A 357 10.13 -19.67 0.21
N THR A 358 9.10 -20.50 0.05
CA THR A 358 8.95 -21.75 0.79
C THR A 358 10.07 -22.71 0.42
N ASN A 359 10.87 -23.09 1.42
CA ASN A 359 11.89 -24.12 1.30
C ASN A 359 11.38 -25.44 1.93
N PRO A 360 12.08 -26.58 1.72
CA PRO A 360 11.64 -27.88 2.25
C PRO A 360 11.50 -27.90 3.79
N GLN A 361 12.34 -27.16 4.52
CA GLN A 361 12.25 -27.08 5.98
C GLN A 361 10.98 -26.34 6.43
N LYS A 362 10.69 -25.19 5.82
CA LYS A 362 9.46 -24.40 6.07
C LYS A 362 8.20 -25.18 5.69
N PHE A 363 8.25 -25.92 4.59
CA PHE A 363 7.16 -26.81 4.18
C PHE A 363 6.87 -27.89 5.23
N LEU A 364 7.90 -28.63 5.67
CA LEU A 364 7.76 -29.65 6.72
C LEU A 364 7.32 -29.04 8.06
N HIS A 365 7.85 -27.86 8.40
CA HIS A 365 7.45 -27.12 9.58
C HIS A 365 5.96 -26.76 9.54
N ASN A 366 5.43 -26.24 8.43
CA ASN A 366 4.01 -25.90 8.31
C ASN A 366 3.09 -27.12 8.49
N ILE A 367 3.49 -28.28 7.94
CA ILE A 367 2.75 -29.53 8.13
C ILE A 367 2.72 -29.92 9.60
N ALA A 368 3.88 -29.95 10.26
CA ALA A 368 3.97 -30.27 11.69
C ALA A 368 3.22 -29.24 12.55
N ALA A 369 3.36 -27.95 12.24
CA ALA A 369 2.71 -26.84 12.91
C ALA A 369 1.18 -26.94 12.85
N THR A 370 0.61 -27.40 11.72
CA THR A 370 -0.84 -27.58 11.58
C THR A 370 -1.39 -28.50 12.66
N TYR A 371 -0.80 -29.69 12.82
CA TYR A 371 -1.27 -30.68 13.79
C TYR A 371 -0.88 -30.32 15.22
N THR A 372 0.35 -29.84 15.44
CA THR A 372 0.82 -29.47 16.78
C THR A 372 0.06 -28.27 17.33
N ASN A 373 -0.25 -27.24 16.52
CA ASN A 373 -1.07 -26.12 16.95
C ASN A 373 -2.51 -26.54 17.25
N ALA A 374 -3.09 -27.42 16.43
CA ALA A 374 -4.42 -27.96 16.68
C ALA A 374 -4.47 -28.78 17.98
N TRP A 375 -3.49 -29.66 18.18
CA TRP A 375 -3.38 -30.50 19.38
C TRP A 375 -3.13 -29.67 20.64
N ASN A 376 -2.12 -28.80 20.65
CA ASN A 376 -1.78 -27.95 21.79
C ASN A 376 -2.94 -27.00 22.11
N GLY A 377 -3.57 -26.40 21.09
CA GLY A 377 -4.74 -25.54 21.27
C GLY A 377 -5.93 -26.29 21.87
N LEU A 378 -6.18 -27.52 21.41
CA LEU A 378 -7.24 -28.37 21.96
C LEU A 378 -6.95 -28.75 23.41
N GLN A 379 -5.71 -29.14 23.73
CA GLN A 379 -5.29 -29.42 25.10
C GLN A 379 -5.49 -28.20 26.00
N ASN A 380 -5.05 -27.01 25.56
CA ASN A 380 -5.24 -25.78 26.32
C ASN A 380 -6.73 -25.52 26.58
N ARG A 381 -7.60 -25.65 25.57
CA ARG A 381 -9.04 -25.42 25.74
C ARG A 381 -9.72 -26.42 26.69
N ILE A 382 -9.22 -27.66 26.77
CA ILE A 382 -9.79 -28.71 27.65
C ILE A 382 -9.25 -28.61 29.07
N PHE A 383 -7.94 -28.39 29.23
CA PHE A 383 -7.26 -28.51 30.52
C PHE A 383 -6.92 -27.15 31.17
N ASP A 384 -6.92 -26.06 30.41
CA ASP A 384 -6.67 -24.69 30.86
C ASP A 384 -7.60 -23.71 30.12
N GLY A 385 -8.90 -23.85 30.39
CA GLY A 385 -9.96 -23.13 29.66
C GLY A 385 -9.85 -21.60 29.69
N GLU A 386 -9.11 -21.04 30.66
CA GLU A 386 -8.89 -19.60 30.79
C GLU A 386 -7.63 -19.11 30.08
N LYS A 387 -6.77 -19.99 29.55
CA LYS A 387 -5.53 -19.58 28.90
C LYS A 387 -5.74 -18.54 27.81
N LEU A 388 -6.71 -18.75 26.92
CA LEU A 388 -6.95 -17.82 25.81
C LEU A 388 -7.50 -16.48 26.29
N ALA A 389 -8.29 -16.46 27.36
CA ALA A 389 -8.77 -15.23 27.97
C ALA A 389 -7.60 -14.45 28.59
N ARG A 390 -6.72 -15.12 29.34
CA ARG A 390 -5.51 -14.50 29.91
C ARG A 390 -4.55 -14.00 28.84
N ASP A 391 -4.28 -14.79 27.79
CA ASP A 391 -3.43 -14.39 26.67
C ASP A 391 -4.03 -13.18 25.92
N PHE A 392 -5.36 -13.12 25.81
CA PHE A 392 -6.09 -11.98 25.24
C PHE A 392 -5.94 -10.74 26.12
N GLU A 393 -6.22 -10.83 27.41
CA GLU A 393 -6.07 -9.72 28.37
C GLU A 393 -4.64 -9.18 28.41
N GLU A 394 -3.64 -10.05 28.45
CA GLU A 394 -2.22 -9.66 28.38
C GLU A 394 -1.92 -8.92 27.07
N ARG A 395 -2.45 -9.42 25.94
CA ARG A 395 -2.25 -8.78 24.64
C ARG A 395 -2.92 -7.41 24.57
N ILE A 396 -4.16 -7.30 25.04
CA ILE A 396 -4.92 -6.04 25.10
C ILE A 396 -4.20 -5.04 26.00
N ALA A 397 -3.76 -5.44 27.20
CA ALA A 397 -2.98 -4.60 28.10
C ALA A 397 -1.67 -4.13 27.45
N GLY A 398 -1.00 -5.00 26.69
CA GLY A 398 0.20 -4.65 25.92
C GLY A 398 -0.07 -3.61 24.82
N ILE A 399 -1.19 -3.70 24.12
CA ILE A 399 -1.61 -2.72 23.11
C ILE A 399 -2.01 -1.40 23.77
N HIS A 400 -2.77 -1.46 24.86
CA HIS A 400 -3.18 -0.31 25.66
C HIS A 400 -1.97 0.50 26.14
N LYS A 401 -0.97 -0.18 26.70
CA LYS A 401 0.27 0.45 27.18
C LYS A 401 1.05 1.15 26.07
N LYS A 402 0.98 0.66 24.83
CA LYS A 402 1.66 1.28 23.68
C LYS A 402 0.95 2.54 23.18
N SER A 403 -0.37 2.52 23.08
CA SER A 403 -1.12 3.72 22.67
C SER A 403 -1.15 4.76 23.78
N ASP A 404 -1.28 4.31 25.03
CA ASP A 404 -1.42 5.12 26.22
C ASP A 404 -2.56 6.14 26.07
N PHE A 405 -3.65 5.80 25.38
CA PHE A 405 -4.75 6.75 25.22
C PHE A 405 -5.43 7.03 26.57
N PRO A 406 -5.75 8.30 26.87
CA PRO A 406 -6.54 8.61 28.06
C PRO A 406 -7.93 8.00 27.95
N ILE A 407 -8.55 7.73 29.10
CA ILE A 407 -9.99 7.46 29.15
C ILE A 407 -10.71 8.77 28.87
N LEU A 408 -11.60 8.76 27.88
CA LEU A 408 -12.35 9.91 27.40
C LEU A 408 -13.82 9.77 27.80
N ASP A 409 -14.44 10.89 28.19
CA ASP A 409 -15.87 10.92 28.49
C ASP A 409 -16.70 10.74 27.20
N GLY A 410 -17.71 9.88 27.27
CA GLY A 410 -18.60 9.60 26.13
C GLY A 410 -18.07 8.57 25.16
N THR A 411 -18.60 8.58 23.94
CA THR A 411 -18.24 7.62 22.89
C THR A 411 -17.10 8.12 22.01
N THR A 412 -16.32 7.21 21.43
CA THR A 412 -15.11 7.55 20.66
C THR A 412 -15.03 6.75 19.37
N ASP A 413 -14.64 7.40 18.26
CA ASP A 413 -14.17 6.71 17.05
C ASP A 413 -12.68 7.00 16.80
N ILE A 414 -12.06 6.21 15.93
CA ILE A 414 -10.67 6.37 15.51
C ILE A 414 -10.52 6.42 14.00
N TYR A 415 -9.77 7.43 13.56
CA TYR A 415 -9.31 7.63 12.20
C TYR A 415 -7.77 7.52 12.21
N SER A 416 -7.10 6.88 11.27
CA SER A 416 -7.63 6.31 10.03
C SER A 416 -7.96 4.81 10.15
N TYR A 417 -6.96 3.98 10.51
CA TYR A 417 -7.06 2.51 10.40
C TYR A 417 -6.65 1.69 11.62
N ASP A 418 -6.22 2.29 12.73
CA ASP A 418 -5.65 1.58 13.89
C ASP A 418 -6.69 1.29 15.01
N GLN A 419 -7.84 0.69 14.67
CA GLN A 419 -8.91 0.46 15.67
C GLN A 419 -8.45 -0.36 16.88
N SER A 420 -7.44 -1.22 16.75
CA SER A 420 -6.89 -1.97 17.88
C SER A 420 -6.46 -1.09 19.04
N TYR A 421 -5.90 0.10 18.79
CA TYR A 421 -5.47 1.00 19.86
C TYR A 421 -6.66 1.60 20.62
N LEU A 422 -7.74 1.96 19.92
CA LEU A 422 -8.95 2.47 20.56
C LEU A 422 -9.68 1.36 21.31
N ILE A 423 -9.92 0.22 20.67
CA ILE A 423 -10.66 -0.90 21.28
C ILE A 423 -9.94 -1.42 22.52
N SER A 424 -8.60 -1.40 22.53
CA SER A 424 -7.81 -1.81 23.69
C SER A 424 -7.71 -0.76 24.79
N SER A 425 -8.22 0.47 24.58
CA SER A 425 -8.02 1.60 25.50
C SER A 425 -9.10 1.81 26.55
N GLU A 426 -10.00 0.84 26.73
CA GLU A 426 -11.17 0.91 27.63
C GLU A 426 -12.22 1.99 27.26
N ASN A 427 -11.96 2.78 26.21
CA ASN A 427 -12.90 3.74 25.66
C ASN A 427 -14.09 3.06 24.95
N GLN A 428 -15.27 3.69 25.00
CA GLN A 428 -16.46 3.19 24.32
C GLN A 428 -16.39 3.45 22.82
N TRP A 429 -16.17 2.40 22.03
CA TRP A 429 -16.08 2.50 20.58
C TRP A 429 -17.45 2.74 19.92
N ASN A 430 -17.57 3.83 19.15
CA ASN A 430 -18.72 4.15 18.31
C ASN A 430 -18.23 4.37 16.87
N PRO A 431 -18.10 3.31 16.06
CA PRO A 431 -17.50 3.40 14.74
C PRO A 431 -18.39 4.06 13.70
N ARG A 432 -17.75 4.75 12.75
CA ARG A 432 -18.36 5.02 11.44
C ARG A 432 -18.56 3.74 10.62
N PRO A 433 -19.52 3.71 9.66
CA PRO A 433 -19.86 2.49 8.91
C PRO A 433 -18.68 1.83 8.20
N ILE A 434 -17.82 2.58 7.53
CA ILE A 434 -16.57 2.05 6.95
C ILE A 434 -15.46 2.38 7.93
N ILE A 435 -15.17 1.44 8.82
CA ILE A 435 -14.23 1.61 9.95
C ILE A 435 -12.79 1.92 9.51
N GLN A 436 -12.45 1.62 8.26
CA GLN A 436 -11.13 1.76 7.63
C GLN A 436 -11.15 2.86 6.56
N SER A 437 -10.55 4.03 6.79
CA SER A 437 -10.65 5.16 5.84
C SER A 437 -10.19 4.82 4.42
N TYR A 438 -9.12 4.03 4.28
CA TYR A 438 -8.60 3.64 2.96
C TYR A 438 -9.58 2.76 2.15
N SER A 439 -10.55 2.14 2.84
CA SER A 439 -11.56 1.25 2.27
C SER A 439 -12.83 1.99 1.86
N ALA A 440 -12.97 3.29 2.13
CA ALA A 440 -14.10 4.11 1.72
C ALA A 440 -13.86 4.69 0.31
N TYR A 441 -13.74 3.83 -0.71
CA TYR A 441 -13.24 4.26 -2.02
C TYR A 441 -14.31 4.70 -3.04
N THR A 442 -15.59 4.73 -2.68
CA THR A 442 -16.67 5.23 -3.56
C THR A 442 -17.43 6.39 -2.90
N PRO A 443 -18.08 7.25 -3.69
CA PRO A 443 -18.86 8.36 -3.14
C PRO A 443 -19.93 7.91 -2.14
N ALA A 444 -20.60 6.79 -2.41
CA ALA A 444 -21.62 6.24 -1.54
C ALA A 444 -21.07 5.79 -0.18
N LEU A 445 -19.82 5.31 -0.11
CA LEU A 445 -19.18 4.92 1.15
C LEU A 445 -18.70 6.15 1.93
N LEU A 446 -18.07 7.10 1.23
CA LEU A 446 -17.57 8.36 1.81
C LEU A 446 -18.71 9.19 2.42
N GLU A 447 -19.82 9.35 1.70
CA GLU A 447 -20.98 10.07 2.23
C GLU A 447 -21.64 9.36 3.42
N ARG A 448 -21.54 8.03 3.53
CA ARG A 448 -22.03 7.30 4.73
C ARG A 448 -21.18 7.60 5.96
N ASN A 449 -19.86 7.63 5.83
CA ASN A 449 -18.97 8.00 6.93
C ASN A 449 -19.20 9.45 7.37
N LYS A 450 -19.31 10.38 6.40
CA LYS A 450 -19.66 11.77 6.66
C LYS A 450 -21.03 11.91 7.34
N ALA A 451 -22.05 11.19 6.88
CA ALA A 451 -23.39 11.23 7.46
C ALA A 451 -23.40 10.78 8.92
N HIS A 452 -22.55 9.81 9.30
CA HIS A 452 -22.39 9.40 10.70
C HIS A 452 -21.88 10.56 11.57
N LEU A 453 -20.89 11.34 11.10
CA LEU A 453 -20.39 12.52 11.82
C LEU A 453 -21.40 13.68 11.92
N LEU A 454 -22.36 13.75 10.99
CA LEU A 454 -23.43 14.74 11.00
C LEU A 454 -24.67 14.29 11.78
N GLY A 455 -24.77 12.99 12.09
CA GLY A 455 -25.90 12.39 12.78
C GLY A 455 -25.97 12.72 14.26
N HIS A 456 -27.11 12.41 14.86
CA HIS A 456 -27.35 12.56 16.30
C HIS A 456 -26.40 11.68 17.13
N ASP A 457 -26.16 10.45 16.66
CA ASP A 457 -25.38 9.44 17.38
C ASP A 457 -23.87 9.49 17.05
N ARG A 458 -23.38 10.65 16.58
CA ARG A 458 -21.96 10.87 16.29
C ARG A 458 -21.11 10.75 17.57
N PRO A 459 -19.87 10.26 17.49
CA PRO A 459 -19.01 10.08 18.65
C PRO A 459 -18.71 11.41 19.35
N ASP A 460 -18.46 11.35 20.65
CA ASP A 460 -18.11 12.53 21.45
C ASP A 460 -16.63 12.90 21.30
N ASN A 461 -15.79 11.92 20.96
CA ASN A 461 -14.37 12.09 20.71
C ASN A 461 -13.93 11.40 19.42
N LEU A 462 -12.92 11.95 18.76
CA LEU A 462 -12.20 11.28 17.68
C LEU A 462 -10.73 11.18 18.05
N ILE A 463 -10.15 10.00 17.89
CA ILE A 463 -8.70 9.81 17.87
C ILE A 463 -8.30 9.84 16.40
N PHE A 464 -7.65 10.90 15.96
CA PHE A 464 -7.40 11.16 14.53
C PHE A 464 -5.92 11.08 14.19
N LYS A 465 -5.62 10.43 13.06
CA LYS A 465 -4.27 10.35 12.52
C LYS A 465 -4.31 10.31 10.99
N VAL A 466 -3.49 11.14 10.36
CA VAL A 466 -3.33 11.18 8.91
C VAL A 466 -2.46 10.00 8.48
N GLN A 467 -3.09 8.94 8.01
CA GLN A 467 -2.42 7.73 7.52
C GLN A 467 -3.16 7.21 6.30
N THR A 468 -2.40 6.95 5.24
CA THR A 468 -2.88 6.40 3.98
C THR A 468 -2.04 5.21 3.51
N ILE A 469 -2.43 4.58 2.41
CA ILE A 469 -1.74 3.45 1.80
C ILE A 469 -1.44 3.73 0.32
N ASP A 470 -0.56 2.91 -0.26
CA ASP A 470 -0.30 2.87 -1.70
C ASP A 470 0.03 4.26 -2.32
N HIS A 471 0.70 5.13 -1.54
CA HIS A 471 1.09 6.51 -1.90
C HIS A 471 -0.06 7.39 -2.41
N ARG A 472 -1.28 7.20 -1.90
CA ARG A 472 -2.40 8.12 -2.19
C ARG A 472 -2.18 9.48 -1.53
N ILE A 473 -2.89 10.51 -2.02
CA ILE A 473 -2.98 11.79 -1.30
C ILE A 473 -3.60 11.50 0.08
N PRO A 474 -2.99 11.90 1.20
CA PRO A 474 -3.50 11.51 2.52
C PRO A 474 -4.92 12.01 2.84
N SER A 475 -5.27 13.21 2.39
CA SER A 475 -6.61 13.78 2.54
C SER A 475 -7.69 13.12 1.67
N LEU A 476 -7.31 12.21 0.77
CA LEU A 476 -8.25 11.45 -0.04
C LEU A 476 -8.97 10.38 0.80
N ASP A 477 -8.26 9.77 1.75
CA ASP A 477 -8.81 8.75 2.64
C ASP A 477 -9.82 9.39 3.60
N ASP A 478 -11.09 9.03 3.40
CA ASP A 478 -12.24 9.63 4.08
C ASP A 478 -12.36 11.16 3.90
N GLY A 479 -11.92 11.70 2.75
CA GLY A 479 -11.86 13.15 2.50
C GLY A 479 -13.18 13.89 2.65
N ALA A 480 -14.31 13.23 2.34
CA ALA A 480 -15.65 13.78 2.52
C ALA A 480 -15.99 14.05 4.00
N SER A 481 -15.36 13.34 4.92
CA SER A 481 -15.57 13.49 6.37
C SER A 481 -14.83 14.69 6.94
N TRP A 482 -13.75 15.18 6.31
CA TRP A 482 -12.90 16.23 6.87
C TRP A 482 -13.64 17.55 7.14
N PRO A 483 -14.48 18.08 6.24
CA PRO A 483 -15.30 19.26 6.55
C PRO A 483 -16.22 19.04 7.77
N ALA A 484 -16.81 17.85 7.91
CA ALA A 484 -17.66 17.54 9.06
C ALA A 484 -16.83 17.46 10.36
N ILE A 485 -15.59 16.98 10.30
CA ILE A 485 -14.65 17.00 11.43
C ILE A 485 -14.34 18.45 11.84
N PHE A 486 -13.90 19.28 10.89
CA PHE A 486 -13.57 20.68 11.14
C PHE A 486 -14.74 21.51 11.70
N SER A 487 -15.97 21.21 11.27
CA SER A 487 -17.17 21.90 11.73
C SER A 487 -17.59 21.46 13.14
N ASN A 488 -17.48 20.17 13.47
CA ASN A 488 -18.12 19.61 14.66
C ASN A 488 -17.17 19.23 15.80
N TYR A 489 -15.85 19.26 15.58
CA TYR A 489 -14.86 18.83 16.57
C TYR A 489 -13.74 19.86 16.72
N ARG A 490 -13.12 19.93 17.90
CA ARG A 490 -11.92 20.75 18.18
C ARG A 490 -10.76 19.89 18.66
N PRO A 491 -9.51 20.23 18.31
CA PRO A 491 -8.32 19.71 18.97
C PRO A 491 -8.36 19.88 20.49
N ALA A 492 -7.97 18.84 21.21
CA ALA A 492 -7.88 18.84 22.67
C ALA A 492 -6.50 18.42 23.18
N SER A 493 -5.82 17.50 22.50
CA SER A 493 -4.44 17.09 22.83
C SER A 493 -3.82 16.28 21.69
N MET A 494 -2.49 16.20 21.65
CA MET A 494 -1.72 15.33 20.77
C MET A 494 -1.02 14.24 21.60
N LYS A 495 -1.17 12.97 21.23
CA LYS A 495 -0.53 11.84 21.95
C LYS A 495 -0.07 10.76 20.98
N ASN A 496 1.22 10.41 21.01
CA ASN A 496 1.81 9.34 20.19
C ASN A 496 1.50 9.46 18.67
N GLY A 497 1.48 10.69 18.15
CA GLY A 497 1.15 10.97 16.75
C GLY A 497 -0.35 10.93 16.42
N TYR A 498 -1.24 10.82 17.41
CA TYR A 498 -2.69 10.92 17.26
C TYR A 498 -3.22 12.22 17.87
N LEU A 499 -4.07 12.90 17.12
CA LEU A 499 -4.77 14.10 17.55
C LEU A 499 -6.11 13.71 18.17
N VAL A 500 -6.30 14.02 19.45
CA VAL A 500 -7.59 13.84 20.13
C VAL A 500 -8.46 15.06 19.83
N LEU A 501 -9.60 14.82 19.19
CA LEU A 501 -10.59 15.83 18.87
C LEU A 501 -11.85 15.62 19.73
N ARG A 502 -12.40 16.70 20.29
CA ARG A 502 -13.63 16.67 21.10
C ARG A 502 -14.78 17.34 20.37
N LYS A 503 -15.95 16.73 20.45
CA LYS A 503 -17.21 17.24 19.90
C LYS A 503 -17.52 18.62 20.47
N GLN A 504 -18.00 19.50 19.60
CA GLN A 504 -18.47 20.83 19.94
C GLN A 504 -20.00 20.84 20.00
N THR A 505 -20.55 21.58 20.97
CA THR A 505 -22.00 21.80 21.13
C THR A 505 -22.56 22.83 20.14
N SER A 506 -21.72 23.73 19.62
CA SER A 506 -22.12 24.76 18.65
C SER A 506 -20.95 25.06 17.71
N GLY A 507 -20.69 24.14 16.78
CA GLY A 507 -19.70 24.33 15.74
C GLY A 507 -20.18 25.32 14.67
N PRO A 508 -19.28 26.05 14.00
CA PRO A 508 -19.68 26.92 12.90
C PRO A 508 -20.15 26.09 11.71
N ALA A 509 -21.24 26.54 11.09
CA ALA A 509 -21.66 26.00 9.81
C ALA A 509 -20.60 26.34 8.76
N LEU A 510 -19.89 25.32 8.28
CA LEU A 510 -18.96 25.49 7.17
C LEU A 510 -19.75 25.55 5.87
N SER A 511 -19.90 26.75 5.32
CA SER A 511 -20.50 26.95 4.02
C SER A 511 -19.48 26.70 2.92
N GLU A 512 -19.76 25.72 2.08
CA GLU A 512 -19.01 25.46 0.85
C GLU A 512 -19.20 26.62 -0.13
N CYS A 513 -18.09 27.22 -0.58
CA CYS A 513 -18.09 28.28 -1.59
C CYS A 513 -17.30 27.81 -2.81
N ILE A 514 -17.95 27.73 -3.97
CA ILE A 514 -17.29 27.38 -5.23
C ILE A 514 -16.41 28.54 -5.65
N VAL A 515 -15.11 28.28 -5.74
CA VAL A 515 -14.11 29.26 -6.18
C VAL A 515 -13.99 29.24 -7.69
N SER A 516 -13.93 28.05 -8.28
CA SER A 516 -13.88 27.87 -9.74
C SER A 516 -14.31 26.47 -10.13
N ARG A 517 -14.83 26.33 -11.35
CA ARG A 517 -15.19 25.06 -11.97
C ARG A 517 -14.77 25.08 -13.44
N GLY A 518 -14.20 23.97 -13.91
CA GLY A 518 -13.71 23.85 -15.28
C GLY A 518 -13.68 22.40 -15.77
N LYS A 519 -13.53 22.26 -17.09
CA LYS A 519 -13.21 20.99 -17.76
C LYS A 519 -11.76 21.05 -18.19
N HIS A 520 -11.03 19.99 -17.88
CA HIS A 520 -9.59 19.89 -18.14
C HIS A 520 -9.27 18.56 -18.79
N VAL A 521 -8.08 18.44 -19.35
CA VAL A 521 -7.58 17.20 -19.95
C VAL A 521 -6.36 16.66 -19.21
N PHE A 522 -6.09 15.36 -19.35
CA PHE A 522 -4.89 14.78 -18.74
C PHE A 522 -3.60 15.42 -19.26
N GLY A 523 -2.65 15.68 -18.35
CA GLY A 523 -1.39 16.35 -18.67
C GLY A 523 -1.46 17.88 -18.66
N GLU A 524 -2.65 18.46 -18.62
CA GLU A 524 -2.82 19.90 -18.43
C GLU A 524 -2.30 20.33 -17.05
N LEU A 525 -1.62 21.46 -16.98
CA LEU A 525 -1.24 22.11 -15.73
C LEU A 525 -2.35 23.08 -15.35
N VAL A 526 -3.11 22.75 -14.31
CA VAL A 526 -4.24 23.54 -13.84
C VAL A 526 -3.84 24.39 -12.65
N SER A 527 -3.95 25.71 -12.77
CA SER A 527 -3.69 26.64 -11.68
C SER A 527 -4.72 26.50 -10.57
N VAL A 528 -4.26 26.42 -9.32
CA VAL A 528 -5.11 26.41 -8.14
C VAL A 528 -5.36 27.88 -7.71
N PRO A 529 -6.62 28.31 -7.53
CA PRO A 529 -6.92 29.69 -7.13
C PRO A 529 -6.25 30.08 -5.82
N ASP A 530 -5.73 31.30 -5.74
CA ASP A 530 -5.18 31.84 -4.50
C ASP A 530 -6.29 32.53 -3.70
N VAL A 531 -6.86 31.81 -2.73
CA VAL A 531 -7.93 32.30 -1.86
C VAL A 531 -7.57 32.15 -0.39
N ASP A 532 -8.10 33.06 0.43
CA ASP A 532 -8.01 32.94 1.88
C ASP A 532 -8.86 31.75 2.38
N GLY A 533 -8.20 30.75 2.94
CA GLY A 533 -8.84 29.56 3.51
C GLY A 533 -8.20 28.27 3.02
N ILE A 534 -8.95 27.18 3.16
CA ILE A 534 -8.55 25.86 2.66
C ILE A 534 -9.31 25.53 1.38
N ILE A 535 -8.65 24.92 0.41
CA ILE A 535 -9.20 24.55 -0.90
C ILE A 535 -9.37 23.05 -0.98
N PHE A 536 -10.59 22.62 -1.19
CA PHE A 536 -10.93 21.25 -1.58
C PHE A 536 -11.03 21.14 -3.10
N ALA A 537 -10.61 20.01 -3.63
CA ALA A 537 -10.79 19.67 -5.03
C ALA A 537 -11.81 18.53 -5.17
N LYS A 538 -12.87 18.76 -5.94
CA LYS A 538 -13.82 17.73 -6.39
C LYS A 538 -13.49 17.41 -7.85
N ILE A 539 -13.11 16.16 -8.11
CA ILE A 539 -12.63 15.74 -9.43
C ILE A 539 -13.48 14.59 -9.94
N ASN A 540 -14.15 14.78 -11.07
CA ASN A 540 -14.97 13.76 -11.70
C ASN A 540 -14.26 13.20 -12.93
N ILE A 541 -13.63 12.04 -12.74
CA ILE A 541 -12.93 11.29 -13.79
C ILE A 541 -13.79 10.08 -14.16
N HIS A 542 -13.92 9.81 -15.46
CA HIS A 542 -14.71 8.72 -16.00
C HIS A 542 -13.84 7.67 -16.69
N GLN A 543 -14.07 6.40 -16.37
CA GLN A 543 -13.50 5.28 -17.12
C GLN A 543 -14.09 5.23 -18.53
N SER A 544 -13.25 4.91 -19.51
CA SER A 544 -13.72 4.56 -20.85
C SER A 544 -14.42 3.20 -20.83
N VAL A 545 -15.11 2.82 -21.91
CA VAL A 545 -15.67 1.47 -22.07
C VAL A 545 -14.59 0.40 -21.91
N LEU A 546 -13.39 0.63 -22.45
CA LEU A 546 -12.25 -0.28 -22.29
C LEU A 546 -11.79 -0.36 -20.83
N GLY A 547 -11.70 0.78 -20.13
CA GLY A 547 -11.35 0.82 -18.71
C GLY A 547 -12.37 0.12 -17.82
N TRP A 548 -13.65 0.21 -18.18
CA TRP A 548 -14.73 -0.51 -17.51
C TRP A 548 -14.57 -2.04 -17.64
N PHE A 549 -14.37 -2.55 -18.86
CA PHE A 549 -14.09 -3.97 -19.06
C PHE A 549 -12.79 -4.42 -18.37
N ALA A 550 -11.74 -3.58 -18.41
CA ALA A 550 -10.49 -3.83 -17.70
C ALA A 550 -10.70 -3.94 -16.18
N SER A 551 -11.59 -3.14 -15.59
CA SER A 551 -11.91 -3.18 -14.16
C SER A 551 -12.69 -4.45 -13.75
N ILE A 552 -13.47 -5.01 -14.67
CA ILE A 552 -14.18 -6.28 -14.47
C ILE A 552 -13.20 -7.45 -14.57
N LEU A 553 -12.38 -7.49 -15.62
CA LEU A 553 -11.50 -8.62 -15.93
C LEU A 553 -10.20 -8.63 -15.14
N PHE A 554 -9.60 -7.45 -14.90
CA PHE A 554 -8.30 -7.32 -14.26
C PHE A 554 -8.19 -6.02 -13.44
N LYS A 555 -7.43 -5.02 -13.92
CA LYS A 555 -7.29 -3.69 -13.31
C LYS A 555 -7.05 -2.62 -14.38
N PRO A 556 -7.67 -1.43 -14.27
CA PRO A 556 -7.37 -0.29 -15.13
C PRO A 556 -6.02 0.32 -14.76
N SER A 557 -5.56 1.28 -15.56
CA SER A 557 -4.36 2.06 -15.25
C SER A 557 -4.59 2.97 -14.05
N GLN A 558 -3.59 3.07 -13.19
CA GLN A 558 -3.64 3.97 -12.03
C GLN A 558 -3.54 5.42 -12.48
N LEU A 559 -4.23 6.29 -11.75
CA LEU A 559 -4.16 7.74 -11.93
C LEU A 559 -3.17 8.31 -10.92
N GLN A 560 -2.33 9.22 -11.40
CA GLN A 560 -1.45 10.04 -10.60
C GLN A 560 -1.84 11.51 -10.69
N ILE A 561 -1.65 12.23 -9.58
CA ILE A 561 -1.69 13.67 -9.50
C ILE A 561 -0.29 14.19 -9.16
N THR A 562 0.16 15.19 -9.90
CA THR A 562 1.33 16.00 -9.56
C THR A 562 0.83 17.30 -8.96
N ILE A 563 1.29 17.64 -7.77
CA ILE A 563 0.95 18.84 -7.01
C ILE A 563 2.19 19.73 -6.97
N THR A 564 2.06 20.97 -7.41
CA THR A 564 3.10 21.99 -7.34
C THR A 564 2.74 23.00 -6.26
N MET A 565 3.65 23.22 -5.34
CA MET A 565 3.50 24.12 -4.20
C MET A 565 3.87 25.56 -4.59
N LYS A 566 3.50 26.55 -3.78
CA LYS A 566 3.88 27.96 -4.03
C LYS A 566 5.39 28.19 -3.98
N ASN A 567 6.12 27.43 -3.16
CA ASN A 567 7.59 27.47 -3.09
C ASN A 567 8.28 26.73 -4.26
N GLY A 568 7.53 26.24 -5.25
CA GLY A 568 8.05 25.50 -6.41
C GLY A 568 8.31 24.01 -6.17
N ALA A 569 8.20 23.52 -4.93
CA ALA A 569 8.32 22.10 -4.64
C ALA A 569 7.20 21.30 -5.33
N THR A 570 7.52 20.10 -5.81
CA THR A 570 6.53 19.21 -6.42
C THR A 570 6.37 17.92 -5.62
N ARG A 571 5.16 17.37 -5.64
CA ARG A 571 4.80 16.07 -5.05
C ARG A 571 3.99 15.25 -6.03
N ARG A 572 4.18 13.94 -6.02
CA ARG A 572 3.40 13.00 -6.84
C ARG A 572 2.66 12.03 -5.94
N TYR A 573 1.38 11.87 -6.19
CA TYR A 573 0.50 11.00 -5.44
C TYR A 573 -0.37 10.17 -6.36
N ARG A 574 -0.78 9.00 -5.90
CA ARG A 574 -1.87 8.25 -6.50
C ARG A 574 -3.22 8.91 -6.17
N ILE A 575 -4.13 8.90 -7.13
CA ILE A 575 -5.52 9.31 -6.93
C ILE A 575 -6.48 8.19 -7.35
N VAL A 576 -7.55 8.02 -6.60
CA VAL A 576 -8.65 7.11 -6.91
C VAL A 576 -9.84 7.95 -7.34
N SER A 577 -10.31 7.76 -8.57
CA SER A 577 -11.37 8.55 -9.19
C SER A 577 -12.66 8.53 -8.39
N GLY A 578 -13.02 7.38 -7.80
CA GLY A 578 -14.18 7.25 -6.93
C GLY A 578 -14.11 8.12 -5.67
N MET A 579 -12.92 8.29 -5.10
CA MET A 579 -12.69 9.08 -3.88
C MET A 579 -12.64 10.58 -4.17
N ALA A 580 -12.06 10.95 -5.31
CA ALA A 580 -11.90 12.36 -5.70
C ALA A 580 -13.23 13.09 -5.96
N LYS A 581 -14.32 12.35 -6.22
CA LYS A 581 -15.65 12.91 -6.55
C LYS A 581 -16.31 13.64 -5.39
N THR A 582 -16.11 13.20 -4.15
CA THR A 582 -16.75 13.81 -2.97
C THR A 582 -15.96 14.99 -2.39
N GLY A 583 -14.76 15.24 -2.92
CA GLY A 583 -13.87 16.28 -2.45
C GLY A 583 -12.82 15.76 -1.47
N PHE A 584 -11.62 16.29 -1.57
CA PHE A 584 -10.52 16.11 -0.62
C PHE A 584 -9.78 17.43 -0.46
N LEU A 585 -9.13 17.64 0.69
CA LEU A 585 -8.34 18.85 0.95
C LEU A 585 -7.10 18.86 0.05
N LEU A 586 -7.04 19.81 -0.89
CA LEU A 586 -5.92 19.96 -1.81
C LEU A 586 -4.91 21.00 -1.32
N SER A 587 -5.37 22.14 -0.81
CA SER A 587 -4.50 23.24 -0.36
C SER A 587 -4.95 23.77 1.01
N PRO A 588 -4.06 23.88 2.02
CA PRO A 588 -2.68 23.41 2.00
C PRO A 588 -2.60 21.89 1.88
N LEU A 589 -1.49 21.38 1.32
CA LEU A 589 -1.22 19.94 1.23
C LEU A 589 -0.91 19.39 2.63
N ILE A 590 -1.73 18.45 3.09
CA ILE A 590 -1.58 17.80 4.40
C ILE A 590 -1.04 16.39 4.22
N GLU A 591 0.13 16.16 4.80
CA GLU A 591 0.92 14.93 4.71
C GLU A 591 1.01 14.19 6.06
N ASN A 592 0.77 14.89 7.18
CA ASN A 592 0.81 14.33 8.54
C ASN A 592 -0.25 14.92 9.49
N THR A 593 -0.30 14.39 10.71
CA THR A 593 -1.36 14.70 11.69
C THR A 593 -1.16 16.06 12.34
N GLU A 594 0.09 16.47 12.53
CA GLU A 594 0.47 17.78 13.04
C GLU A 594 0.00 18.87 12.09
N GLU A 595 0.25 18.72 10.78
CA GLU A 595 -0.23 19.61 9.72
C GLU A 595 -1.77 19.68 9.69
N PHE A 596 -2.47 18.55 9.82
CA PHE A 596 -3.93 18.57 9.95
C PHE A 596 -4.38 19.39 11.17
N GLY A 597 -3.69 19.25 12.28
CA GLY A 597 -3.96 19.98 13.51
C GLY A 597 -3.73 21.50 13.38
N LEU A 598 -2.70 21.90 12.64
CA LEU A 598 -2.35 23.30 12.39
C LEU A 598 -3.41 24.06 11.59
N ILE A 599 -4.28 23.36 10.86
CA ILE A 599 -5.44 23.96 10.19
C ILE A 599 -6.36 24.70 11.17
N TYR A 600 -6.45 24.24 12.41
CA TYR A 600 -7.26 24.89 13.46
C TYR A 600 -6.59 26.14 14.05
N ALA A 601 -5.29 26.35 13.84
CA ALA A 601 -4.53 27.40 14.51
C ALA A 601 -4.77 28.80 13.90
N ALA A 602 -4.71 29.82 14.76
CA ALA A 602 -4.67 31.20 14.33
C ALA A 602 -3.26 31.55 13.80
N GLY A 603 -3.10 31.49 12.48
CA GLY A 603 -1.85 31.82 11.76
C GLY A 603 -1.82 31.14 10.40
N ASP A 604 -0.82 31.46 9.57
CA ASP A 604 -0.57 30.77 8.30
C ASP A 604 0.65 29.84 8.41
N TYR A 605 0.55 28.86 9.32
CA TYR A 605 1.62 27.87 9.60
C TYR A 605 1.87 26.88 8.46
N LEU A 606 1.04 26.93 7.42
CA LEU A 606 1.04 26.02 6.27
C LEU A 606 1.17 26.81 4.95
N GLY A 607 1.74 28.01 4.99
CA GLY A 607 1.87 28.89 3.84
C GLY A 607 2.74 28.30 2.72
N ASP A 608 3.86 27.67 3.09
CA ASP A 608 4.73 26.90 2.20
C ASP A 608 4.04 25.64 1.65
N LYS A 609 3.03 25.15 2.38
CA LYS A 609 2.15 24.05 1.98
C LYS A 609 0.97 24.47 1.10
N LYS A 610 0.87 25.72 0.67
CA LYS A 610 -0.14 26.13 -0.32
C LYS A 610 0.19 25.60 -1.71
N VAL A 611 -0.80 25.03 -2.38
CA VAL A 611 -0.69 24.51 -3.76
C VAL A 611 -0.92 25.64 -4.76
N SER A 612 -0.05 25.74 -5.76
CA SER A 612 -0.14 26.70 -6.87
C SER A 612 -0.71 26.06 -8.15
N ALA A 613 -0.42 24.78 -8.41
CA ALA A 613 -0.94 24.08 -9.59
C ALA A 613 -1.03 22.56 -9.37
N ILE A 614 -1.88 21.91 -10.16
CA ILE A 614 -1.99 20.45 -10.24
C ILE A 614 -1.96 19.95 -11.69
N SER A 615 -1.54 18.71 -11.90
CA SER A 615 -1.73 17.99 -13.17
C SER A 615 -2.08 16.53 -12.89
N ILE A 616 -3.01 15.96 -13.65
CA ILE A 616 -3.44 14.56 -13.49
C ILE A 616 -3.08 13.78 -14.75
N ASN A 617 -2.51 12.59 -14.57
CA ASN A 617 -2.17 11.69 -15.66
C ASN A 617 -2.39 10.23 -15.25
N PRO A 618 -2.87 9.35 -16.16
CA PRO A 618 -2.75 7.91 -15.97
C PRO A 618 -1.26 7.51 -16.11
N GLU A 619 -0.77 6.63 -15.22
CA GLU A 619 0.62 6.14 -15.27
C GLU A 619 0.94 5.41 -16.58
N ASN A 620 0.01 4.57 -17.00
CA ASN A 620 0.11 3.74 -18.19
C ASN A 620 -1.21 3.80 -18.99
N GLY A 621 -1.24 3.47 -20.28
CA GLY A 621 -2.50 3.22 -21.00
C GLY A 621 -3.62 4.27 -20.85
N ARG A 622 -3.47 5.44 -21.49
CA ARG A 622 -4.48 6.51 -21.52
C ARG A 622 -5.88 6.05 -21.97
N SER A 623 -5.96 4.99 -22.76
CA SER A 623 -7.21 4.46 -23.34
C SER A 623 -8.20 3.90 -22.31
N PHE A 624 -7.81 3.67 -21.06
CA PHE A 624 -8.73 3.23 -20.00
C PHE A 624 -9.60 4.36 -19.41
N TRP A 625 -9.30 5.61 -19.75
CA TRP A 625 -9.96 6.78 -19.20
C TRP A 625 -10.45 7.68 -20.33
N TYR A 626 -11.54 8.42 -20.11
CA TYR A 626 -11.85 9.53 -21.00
C TYR A 626 -10.82 10.65 -20.81
N GLU A 627 -10.42 11.32 -21.90
CA GLU A 627 -9.34 12.30 -21.88
C GLU A 627 -9.64 13.53 -21.02
N GLY A 628 -10.92 13.93 -20.97
CA GLY A 628 -11.39 15.06 -20.16
C GLY A 628 -11.95 14.66 -18.80
N PHE A 629 -11.79 15.55 -17.82
CA PHE A 629 -12.38 15.44 -16.49
C PHE A 629 -12.95 16.79 -16.02
N ASP A 630 -13.96 16.75 -15.15
CA ASP A 630 -14.49 17.96 -14.51
C ASP A 630 -13.73 18.20 -13.19
N LEU A 631 -13.36 19.44 -12.93
CA LEU A 631 -12.69 19.88 -11.71
C LEU A 631 -13.42 21.07 -11.10
N GLU A 632 -13.62 21.00 -9.80
CA GLU A 632 -14.20 22.06 -9.02
C GLU A 632 -13.35 22.33 -7.77
N PHE A 633 -12.95 23.59 -7.60
CA PHE A 633 -12.29 24.08 -6.41
C PHE A 633 -13.31 24.74 -5.49
N VAL A 634 -13.34 24.29 -4.25
CA VAL A 634 -14.25 24.76 -3.20
C VAL A 634 -13.42 25.26 -2.04
N THR A 635 -13.80 26.40 -1.47
CA THR A 635 -13.17 26.92 -0.26
C THR A 635 -14.09 26.84 0.95
N PHE A 636 -13.49 26.62 2.12
CA PHE A 636 -14.16 26.70 3.42
C PHE A 636 -13.45 27.74 4.29
N LYS A 637 -14.24 28.65 4.88
CA LYS A 637 -13.74 29.54 5.94
C LYS A 637 -13.81 28.82 7.27
N LEU A 638 -12.67 28.46 7.81
CA LEU A 638 -12.58 27.78 9.10
C LEU A 638 -12.56 28.77 10.27
N PRO A 639 -13.17 28.43 11.42
CA PRO A 639 -12.88 29.09 12.67
C PRO A 639 -11.41 28.87 13.03
N ARG A 640 -10.66 29.94 13.27
CA ARG A 640 -9.27 29.85 13.74
C ARG A 640 -9.22 30.05 15.25
N HIS A 641 -8.44 29.21 15.91
CA HIS A 641 -8.29 29.18 17.36
C HIS A 641 -6.86 29.55 17.75
N SER A 642 -6.71 30.54 18.65
CA SER A 642 -5.39 31.03 19.07
C SER A 642 -4.65 30.08 20.00
N ASP A 643 -5.37 29.23 20.72
CA ASP A 643 -4.89 28.24 21.69
C ASP A 643 -4.49 26.89 21.06
N ALA A 644 -4.71 26.71 19.75
CA ALA A 644 -4.43 25.42 19.10
C ALA A 644 -2.94 25.05 19.07
N LEU A 645 -2.02 26.03 19.11
CA LEU A 645 -0.57 25.80 19.00
C LEU A 645 0.04 25.17 20.24
N ASP A 646 -0.51 25.51 21.42
CA ASP A 646 -0.04 25.00 22.71
C ASP A 646 -0.16 23.47 22.80
N LEU A 647 -1.01 22.87 21.97
CA LEU A 647 -1.26 21.42 21.91
C LEU A 647 -0.11 20.62 21.28
N TYR A 648 0.72 21.23 20.43
CA TYR A 648 1.72 20.52 19.64
C TYR A 648 3.12 20.53 20.26
N GLY A 649 3.35 21.35 21.29
CA GLY A 649 4.63 21.40 22.00
C GLY A 649 5.82 21.70 21.08
N PHE A 650 5.63 22.50 20.03
CA PHE A 650 6.70 22.87 19.10
C PHE A 650 7.90 23.45 19.85
N SER A 651 9.10 23.13 19.39
CA SER A 651 10.31 23.60 20.03
C SER A 651 10.42 25.11 19.86
N GLN A 652 10.65 25.82 20.96
CA GLN A 652 10.79 27.27 20.95
C GLN A 652 12.29 27.64 20.84
N PRO A 653 12.65 28.66 20.04
CA PRO A 653 14.00 29.19 20.00
C PRO A 653 14.36 29.79 21.36
N VAL A 654 15.35 29.22 22.05
CA VAL A 654 15.83 29.75 23.33
C VAL A 654 17.08 30.59 23.08
N LEU A 655 17.00 31.88 23.43
CA LEU A 655 18.16 32.76 23.34
C LEU A 655 19.28 32.24 24.26
N GLN A 656 20.46 32.02 23.68
CA GLN A 656 21.67 31.65 24.40
C GLN A 656 22.19 32.85 25.19
N LYS A 657 22.25 32.72 26.51
CA LYS A 657 22.88 33.72 27.41
C LYS A 657 24.40 33.53 27.42
N GLU A 658 25.15 34.62 27.59
CA GLU A 658 26.62 34.67 27.48
C GLU A 658 27.38 33.73 28.45
N ASP A 659 26.74 33.26 29.54
CA ASP A 659 27.34 32.37 30.55
C ASP A 659 27.13 30.86 30.32
N ALA A 660 26.60 30.44 29.17
CA ALA A 660 26.35 29.01 28.89
C ALA A 660 27.59 28.31 28.30
N ASN A 661 27.86 27.08 28.74
CA ASN A 661 28.92 26.14 28.32
C ASN A 661 28.93 25.84 26.79
N VAL A 662 29.23 26.81 25.93
CA VAL A 662 29.14 26.67 24.46
C VAL A 662 30.51 26.84 23.83
N LEU A 663 30.98 25.80 23.14
CA LEU A 663 32.33 25.73 22.58
C LEU A 663 32.28 25.41 21.08
N PRO A 664 33.22 25.89 20.26
CA PRO A 664 33.34 25.43 18.88
C PRO A 664 33.79 23.96 18.84
N ALA A 665 33.09 23.13 18.04
CA ALA A 665 33.55 21.79 17.73
C ALA A 665 34.71 21.84 16.73
N LYS A 666 35.75 21.01 16.92
CA LYS A 666 36.82 20.86 15.92
C LYS A 666 36.31 20.29 14.60
N ARG A 667 35.35 19.36 14.68
CA ARG A 667 34.72 18.68 13.54
C ARG A 667 33.37 18.11 13.98
N CYS A 668 32.45 18.05 13.02
CA CYS A 668 31.24 17.25 13.08
C CYS A 668 31.16 16.42 11.79
N ASP A 669 30.50 15.27 11.79
CA ASP A 669 30.12 14.61 10.56
C ASP A 669 28.59 14.58 10.54
N GLY A 670 27.96 15.33 9.65
CA GLY A 670 26.50 15.44 9.64
C GLY A 670 25.99 16.35 8.54
N HIS A 671 24.69 16.28 8.29
CA HIS A 671 24.06 17.01 7.20
C HIS A 671 22.60 17.35 7.56
N ILE A 672 22.15 18.52 7.11
CA ILE A 672 20.74 18.90 7.11
C ILE A 672 20.15 18.41 5.80
N ASP A 673 19.34 17.35 5.86
CA ASP A 673 18.84 16.69 4.66
C ASP A 673 17.63 17.42 4.08
N VAL A 674 16.76 17.93 4.96
CA VAL A 674 15.47 18.52 4.60
C VAL A 674 15.23 19.80 5.40
N ILE A 675 14.78 20.86 4.72
CA ILE A 675 14.23 22.07 5.34
C ILE A 675 12.86 22.35 4.73
N ASN A 676 11.82 22.45 5.55
CA ASN A 676 10.45 22.74 5.14
C ASN A 676 10.00 21.87 3.94
N GLY A 677 10.33 20.58 4.00
CA GLY A 677 10.01 19.60 2.96
C GLY A 677 10.84 19.68 1.67
N VAL A 678 11.81 20.58 1.56
CA VAL A 678 12.74 20.65 0.41
C VAL A 678 13.96 19.77 0.68
N SER A 679 14.22 18.82 -0.23
CA SER A 679 15.32 17.86 -0.16
C SER A 679 16.00 17.73 -1.54
N PRO A 680 17.33 17.87 -1.66
CA PRO A 680 18.26 18.25 -0.58
C PRO A 680 17.96 19.67 -0.05
N ALA A 681 18.33 19.92 1.21
CA ALA A 681 18.10 21.22 1.84
C ALA A 681 18.70 22.36 1.00
N PRO A 682 17.96 23.46 0.78
CA PRO A 682 18.42 24.58 -0.03
C PRO A 682 19.51 25.38 0.70
N ALA A 683 20.31 26.14 -0.06
CA ALA A 683 21.35 27.02 0.50
C ALA A 683 20.77 28.24 1.24
N SER A 684 19.53 28.62 0.90
CA SER A 684 18.74 29.64 1.57
C SER A 684 17.25 29.26 1.60
N PHE A 685 16.50 29.78 2.56
CA PHE A 685 15.05 29.60 2.63
C PHE A 685 14.35 30.75 3.37
N GLU A 686 13.06 30.90 3.10
CA GLU A 686 12.17 31.86 3.76
C GLU A 686 11.03 31.09 4.48
N THR A 687 10.73 31.47 5.71
CA THR A 687 9.58 30.96 6.47
C THR A 687 9.19 31.92 7.58
N ASP A 688 7.90 32.05 7.87
CA ASP A 688 7.40 33.10 8.77
C ASP A 688 6.95 32.60 10.13
N SER A 689 6.80 31.29 10.29
CA SER A 689 6.13 30.75 11.47
C SER A 689 6.69 29.41 11.95
N LEU A 690 6.73 28.36 11.12
CA LEU A 690 7.36 27.09 11.49
C LEU A 690 8.64 26.81 10.72
N LEU A 691 9.57 26.13 11.39
CA LEU A 691 10.79 25.60 10.84
C LEU A 691 10.82 24.07 11.04
N ASP A 692 10.59 23.29 9.98
CA ASP A 692 10.76 21.81 9.95
C ASP A 692 12.15 21.47 9.40
N VAL A 693 12.98 20.82 10.21
CA VAL A 693 14.34 20.43 9.81
C VAL A 693 14.61 18.99 10.20
N ARG A 694 15.17 18.23 9.25
CA ARG A 694 15.58 16.83 9.46
C ARG A 694 16.98 16.60 8.94
N GLY A 695 17.68 15.68 9.56
CA GLY A 695 19.03 15.33 9.14
C GLY A 695 19.66 14.26 10.01
N TRP A 696 20.98 14.22 9.99
CA TRP A 696 21.75 13.36 10.86
C TRP A 696 23.03 14.04 11.31
N LEU A 697 23.49 13.71 12.52
CA LEU A 697 24.70 14.25 13.11
C LEU A 697 25.42 13.17 13.91
N ALA A 698 26.70 13.00 13.63
CA ALA A 698 27.63 12.17 14.36
C ALA A 698 28.84 13.02 14.81
N ILE A 699 29.36 12.71 16.00
CA ILE A 699 30.61 13.29 16.48
C ILE A 699 31.77 12.78 15.60
N SER A 700 31.70 11.50 15.21
CA SER A 700 32.63 10.89 14.27
C SER A 700 32.03 9.65 13.61
N THR A 701 31.89 9.69 12.30
CA THR A 701 31.52 8.52 11.48
C THR A 701 32.61 7.44 11.53
N GLU A 702 33.88 7.86 11.48
CA GLU A 702 35.06 6.99 11.57
C GLU A 702 35.18 6.25 12.91
N LYS A 703 34.63 6.78 14.00
CA LYS A 703 34.57 6.09 15.32
C LYS A 703 33.19 5.53 15.67
N GLY A 704 32.16 5.86 14.88
CA GLY A 704 30.78 5.46 15.16
C GLY A 704 30.22 6.12 16.43
N LEU A 705 30.62 7.37 16.70
CA LEU A 705 30.21 8.14 17.87
C LEU A 705 29.06 9.06 17.51
N VAL A 706 27.94 8.90 18.20
CA VAL A 706 26.72 9.72 18.06
C VAL A 706 26.57 10.63 19.28
N PRO A 707 26.02 11.84 19.13
CA PRO A 707 25.81 12.77 20.23
C PRO A 707 24.64 12.39 21.14
N ASP A 708 24.70 12.86 22.39
CA ASP A 708 23.62 12.67 23.38
C ASP A 708 22.40 13.54 23.10
N GLY A 709 22.60 14.72 22.50
CA GLY A 709 21.54 15.61 22.04
C GLY A 709 22.02 16.45 20.85
N VAL A 710 21.08 16.82 19.98
CA VAL A 710 21.34 17.68 18.81
C VAL A 710 20.48 18.93 18.94
N TYR A 711 21.02 20.06 18.47
CA TYR A 711 20.34 21.34 18.44
C TYR A 711 20.50 21.98 17.06
N LEU A 712 19.47 22.70 16.63
CA LEU A 712 19.65 23.73 15.62
C LEU A 712 20.14 25.01 16.28
N VAL A 713 20.96 25.76 15.55
CA VAL A 713 21.47 27.06 15.98
C VAL A 713 21.10 28.09 14.95
N LEU A 714 20.35 29.12 15.35
CA LEU A 714 20.07 30.30 14.54
C LEU A 714 20.96 31.43 15.02
N THR A 715 21.93 31.84 14.20
CA THR A 715 22.85 32.94 14.54
C THR A 715 22.44 34.21 13.80
N GLY A 716 22.07 35.25 14.55
CA GLY A 716 21.69 36.55 14.00
C GLY A 716 22.89 37.44 13.68
N LYS A 717 22.61 38.59 13.07
CA LYS A 717 23.66 39.52 12.58
C LYS A 717 24.51 40.13 13.71
N ASN A 718 23.95 40.25 14.92
CA ASN A 718 24.66 40.84 16.06
C ASN A 718 25.38 39.77 16.91
N GLY A 719 25.46 38.53 16.41
CA GLY A 719 26.11 37.40 17.09
C GLY A 719 25.23 36.69 18.11
N GLU A 720 23.98 37.11 18.27
CA GLU A 720 22.98 36.43 19.10
C GLU A 720 22.68 35.03 18.53
N ARG A 721 22.56 34.04 19.41
CA ARG A 721 22.30 32.65 19.03
C ARG A 721 21.05 32.14 19.70
N TYR A 722 20.15 31.55 18.92
CA TYR A 722 19.02 30.81 19.44
C TYR A 722 19.28 29.31 19.26
N LEU A 723 19.10 28.56 20.34
CA LEU A 723 19.19 27.11 20.34
C LEU A 723 17.79 26.52 20.28
N ILE A 724 17.60 25.57 19.38
CA ILE A 724 16.37 24.81 19.24
C ILE A 724 16.71 23.34 19.46
N LYS A 725 16.12 22.73 20.49
CA LYS A 725 16.36 21.32 20.81
C LYS A 725 15.67 20.42 19.78
N THR A 726 16.36 19.39 19.29
CA THR A 726 15.78 18.43 18.35
C THR A 726 15.38 17.11 19.03
N ASN A 727 14.57 16.33 18.33
CA ASN A 727 14.20 14.97 18.69
C ASN A 727 15.11 13.97 17.94
N LYS A 728 15.49 12.87 18.60
CA LYS A 728 16.27 11.80 17.96
C LYS A 728 15.37 10.91 17.11
N VAL A 729 15.84 10.58 15.91
CA VAL A 729 15.19 9.61 15.02
C VAL A 729 16.18 8.59 14.48
N PRO A 730 15.76 7.34 14.23
CA PRO A 730 16.63 6.34 13.68
C PRO A 730 16.97 6.61 12.20
N ARG A 731 18.22 6.40 11.82
CA ARG A 731 18.75 6.49 10.44
C ARG A 731 19.58 5.26 10.08
N PRO A 732 18.94 4.09 9.86
CA PRO A 732 19.65 2.85 9.53
C PRO A 732 20.40 2.91 8.20
N ASP A 733 19.99 3.81 7.29
CA ASP A 733 20.67 4.11 6.04
C ASP A 733 22.08 4.69 6.28
N VAL A 734 22.24 5.56 7.27
CA VAL A 734 23.53 6.13 7.67
C VAL A 734 24.43 5.04 8.26
N GLY A 735 23.89 4.21 9.15
CA GLY A 735 24.64 3.09 9.72
C GLY A 735 25.01 2.03 8.68
N ALA A 736 24.14 1.74 7.71
CA ALA A 736 24.46 0.87 6.59
C ALA A 736 25.56 1.44 5.69
N HIS A 737 25.50 2.73 5.35
CA HIS A 737 26.49 3.42 4.52
C HIS A 737 27.90 3.35 5.12
N PHE A 738 28.02 3.67 6.42
CA PHE A 738 29.30 3.65 7.14
C PHE A 738 29.64 2.27 7.75
N LYS A 739 28.81 1.25 7.52
CA LYS A 739 28.94 -0.12 8.07
C LYS A 739 29.06 -0.17 9.59
N LYS A 740 28.26 0.66 10.29
CA LYS A 740 28.24 0.79 11.75
C LYS A 740 26.83 1.00 12.28
N SER A 741 26.28 -0.03 12.91
CA SER A 741 24.93 0.02 13.51
C SER A 741 24.75 1.07 14.60
N ARG A 742 25.82 1.53 15.26
CA ARG A 742 25.71 2.64 16.24
C ARG A 742 25.27 3.96 15.60
N LEU A 743 25.58 4.16 14.32
CA LEU A 743 25.15 5.34 13.58
C LEU A 743 23.67 5.27 13.17
N ASP A 744 22.99 4.14 13.38
CA ASP A 744 21.53 4.08 13.23
C ASP A 744 20.81 5.08 14.17
N ALA A 745 21.48 5.56 15.22
CA ALA A 745 20.95 6.54 16.16
C ALA A 745 21.40 8.00 15.87
N SER A 746 22.00 8.28 14.71
CA SER A 746 22.52 9.63 14.40
C SER A 746 21.46 10.62 13.90
N GLY A 747 20.23 10.18 13.64
CA GLY A 747 19.20 11.03 13.05
C GLY A 747 18.59 12.03 14.04
N TYR A 748 18.19 13.18 13.51
CA TYR A 748 17.43 14.17 14.25
C TYR A 748 16.31 14.79 13.39
N GLU A 749 15.25 15.26 14.06
CA GLU A 749 14.19 16.06 13.48
C GLU A 749 13.65 17.09 14.48
N VAL A 750 13.12 18.21 13.99
CA VAL A 750 12.40 19.18 14.81
C VAL A 750 11.42 20.01 13.98
N ILE A 751 10.29 20.35 14.59
CA ILE A 751 9.43 21.45 14.15
C ILE A 751 9.50 22.53 15.24
N ALA A 752 9.96 23.71 14.85
CA ALA A 752 10.15 24.84 15.75
C ALA A 752 9.25 26.00 15.39
N ASP A 753 8.66 26.63 16.40
CA ASP A 753 7.89 27.87 16.26
C ASP A 753 8.86 29.05 16.28
N ILE A 754 9.13 29.60 15.10
CA ILE A 754 10.03 30.73 14.90
C ILE A 754 9.27 32.05 14.72
N SER A 755 7.96 32.07 14.98
CA SER A 755 7.10 33.25 14.78
C SER A 755 7.54 34.49 15.57
N THR A 756 8.30 34.30 16.65
CA THR A 756 8.88 35.37 17.47
C THR A 756 10.16 35.96 16.89
N LEU A 757 10.83 35.26 15.97
CA LEU A 757 12.07 35.71 15.33
C LEU A 757 11.77 36.53 14.07
N LYS A 758 12.63 37.50 13.80
CA LYS A 758 12.54 38.37 12.60
C LYS A 758 13.91 38.65 12.02
N GLY A 759 13.99 38.76 10.71
CA GLY A 759 15.21 39.10 9.98
C GLY A 759 16.00 37.88 9.51
N ARG A 760 17.26 38.10 9.13
CA ARG A 760 18.16 37.06 8.59
C ARG A 760 18.99 36.39 9.68
N TYR A 761 19.04 35.06 9.62
CA TYR A 761 19.84 34.20 10.50
C TYR A 761 20.66 33.21 9.68
N ALA A 762 21.78 32.75 10.23
CA ALA A 762 22.48 31.57 9.74
C ALA A 762 22.04 30.34 10.55
N LEU A 763 21.46 29.35 9.86
CA LEU A 763 21.05 28.07 10.42
C LEU A 763 22.24 27.09 10.39
N GLY A 764 22.60 26.58 11.56
CA GLY A 764 23.64 25.58 11.76
C GLY A 764 23.24 24.49 12.76
N LEU A 765 24.19 23.62 13.07
CA LEU A 765 24.01 22.50 14.00
C LEU A 765 24.90 22.62 15.24
N ALA A 766 24.43 22.08 16.34
CA ALA A 766 25.20 21.87 17.55
C ALA A 766 24.83 20.56 18.23
N TYR A 767 25.69 20.07 19.11
CA TYR A 767 25.43 18.86 19.88
C TYR A 767 25.90 18.96 21.33
N THR A 768 25.30 18.16 22.20
CA THR A 768 25.78 18.02 23.59
C THR A 768 26.94 17.03 23.64
N ASP A 769 28.01 17.43 24.31
CA ASP A 769 29.14 16.58 24.70
C ASP A 769 29.48 16.84 26.17
N ASN A 770 29.10 15.92 27.05
CA ASN A 770 29.09 16.10 28.50
C ASN A 770 28.23 17.31 28.91
N GLU A 771 28.80 18.28 29.65
CA GLU A 771 28.10 19.50 30.08
C GLU A 771 28.20 20.67 29.08
N PHE A 772 28.82 20.47 27.90
CA PHE A 772 29.05 21.50 26.89
C PHE A 772 28.22 21.31 25.63
N ILE A 773 27.74 22.42 25.05
CA ILE A 773 27.11 22.49 23.74
C ILE A 773 28.19 22.85 22.72
N LYS A 774 28.46 21.94 21.77
CA LYS A 774 29.49 22.09 20.75
C LYS A 774 28.90 22.53 19.41
N LEU A 775 29.32 23.70 18.91
CA LEU A 775 28.87 24.27 17.64
C LEU A 775 29.60 23.66 16.44
N CYS A 776 28.87 23.18 15.45
CA CYS A 776 29.45 22.58 14.25
C CYS A 776 29.87 23.65 13.24
N PRO A 777 31.09 23.57 12.67
CA PRO A 777 31.61 24.60 11.76
C PRO A 777 31.07 24.52 10.31
N GLN A 778 30.21 23.53 10.00
CA GLN A 778 30.01 23.04 8.62
C GLN A 778 28.66 23.41 8.00
N SER A 779 27.78 24.09 8.74
CA SER A 779 26.44 24.43 8.26
C SER A 779 26.08 25.87 8.61
N ASN A 780 25.99 26.72 7.58
CA ASN A 780 25.46 28.08 7.65
C ASN A 780 24.50 28.26 6.46
N ILE A 781 23.29 27.74 6.60
CA ILE A 781 22.20 27.94 5.63
C ILE A 781 21.55 29.29 5.93
N ILE A 782 21.27 30.11 4.93
CA ILE A 782 20.68 31.43 5.14
C ILE A 782 19.17 31.28 5.36
N ALA A 783 18.68 31.72 6.52
CA ALA A 783 17.26 31.71 6.87
C ALA A 783 16.73 33.15 6.95
N GLU A 784 15.64 33.45 6.25
CA GLU A 784 14.93 34.73 6.33
C GLU A 784 13.53 34.54 6.95
N PHE A 785 13.23 35.31 8.01
CA PHE A 785 11.96 35.23 8.74
C PHE A 785 11.20 36.57 8.66
N ASN A 786 10.10 36.63 7.90
CA ASN A 786 9.40 37.88 7.53
C ASN A 786 7.94 37.91 8.02
N ASN A 787 7.68 38.60 9.13
CA ASN A 787 6.37 38.58 9.77
C ASN A 787 5.37 39.63 9.20
N SER A 788 5.16 39.67 7.89
CA SER A 788 4.18 40.58 7.24
C SER A 788 3.36 39.90 6.15
N ALA A 789 2.03 39.98 6.29
CA ALA A 789 1.01 39.53 5.34
C ALA A 789 1.32 39.89 3.86
N PRO A 790 0.85 39.11 2.88
CA PRO A 790 1.35 39.13 1.51
C PRO A 790 1.09 40.50 0.86
N ARG A 791 2.15 41.22 0.53
CA ARG A 791 2.05 42.30 -0.46
C ARG A 791 2.03 41.67 -1.83
N MET A 792 0.87 41.74 -2.48
CA MET A 792 0.80 41.74 -3.94
C MET A 792 1.84 42.73 -4.48
N ILE A 793 2.84 42.24 -5.19
CA ILE A 793 3.57 43.02 -6.19
C ILE A 793 3.35 42.31 -7.52
N SER A 794 2.25 42.71 -8.17
CA SER A 794 2.08 42.52 -9.60
C SER A 794 3.02 43.49 -10.34
N GLY A 795 3.93 42.95 -11.15
CA GLY A 795 4.56 43.67 -12.26
C GLY A 795 5.92 44.28 -11.99
N LEU A 796 6.97 43.46 -12.09
CA LEU A 796 8.09 43.66 -13.02
C LEU A 796 8.99 42.42 -12.95
N SER A 797 8.92 41.65 -14.03
CA SER A 797 9.95 40.71 -14.45
C SER A 797 11.32 41.39 -14.51
N GLU A 798 12.36 40.60 -14.22
CA GLU A 798 13.81 40.83 -14.42
C GLU A 798 14.65 41.30 -13.22
N VAL A 799 15.84 40.66 -13.15
CA VAL A 799 17.08 41.04 -12.46
C VAL A 799 17.36 40.43 -11.07
N ILE A 800 17.67 39.12 -11.11
CA ILE A 800 18.96 38.47 -10.78
C ILE A 800 19.60 38.72 -9.40
N GLU A 801 19.71 37.61 -8.66
CA GLU A 801 20.47 37.33 -7.43
C GLU A 801 22.00 37.27 -7.65
N ASP A 802 22.76 37.66 -6.61
CA ASP A 802 24.21 37.48 -6.51
C ASP A 802 24.58 36.09 -5.92
N LYS A 803 24.81 35.13 -6.83
CA LYS A 803 25.82 34.04 -6.90
C LYS A 803 26.21 33.26 -5.63
N PRO A 804 26.10 31.91 -5.69
CA PRO A 804 27.28 31.12 -6.03
C PRO A 804 27.04 30.23 -7.25
N ASP A 805 27.47 30.73 -8.41
CA ASP A 805 27.41 30.06 -9.70
C ASP A 805 28.44 28.94 -9.81
N ILE A 806 28.02 27.80 -10.39
CA ILE A 806 28.74 26.94 -11.36
C ILE A 806 27.94 25.64 -11.59
N LEU A 807 27.00 25.25 -10.71
CA LEU A 807 26.24 24.00 -10.86
C LEU A 807 24.95 24.02 -11.71
N PRO A 808 24.25 25.15 -12.02
CA PRO A 808 23.04 25.10 -12.83
C PRO A 808 23.34 25.32 -14.31
N MET A 809 24.41 24.71 -14.85
CA MET A 809 24.73 24.83 -16.28
C MET A 809 24.23 23.62 -17.09
N ILE A 810 23.40 22.74 -16.53
CA ILE A 810 22.83 21.61 -17.27
C ILE A 810 21.31 21.65 -17.10
N THR A 811 20.61 22.20 -18.09
CA THR A 811 19.13 22.10 -18.12
C THR A 811 18.77 20.76 -18.74
N ASN A 812 18.10 19.91 -17.95
CA ASN A 812 17.64 18.62 -18.43
C ASN A 812 16.40 18.83 -19.30
N SER A 813 16.57 18.71 -20.61
CA SER A 813 15.49 18.85 -21.57
C SER A 813 15.79 17.97 -22.78
N SER A 814 14.95 16.96 -23.01
CA SER A 814 14.91 16.22 -24.27
C SER A 814 14.50 17.16 -25.40
N ILE A 815 15.44 17.93 -25.96
CA ILE A 815 15.19 18.95 -26.99
C ILE A 815 16.11 18.71 -28.18
N LEU A 816 15.53 18.21 -29.27
CA LEU A 816 15.98 18.51 -30.63
C LEU A 816 14.89 19.39 -31.25
N ASP A 817 14.84 20.65 -30.85
CA ASP A 817 14.02 21.66 -31.52
C ASP A 817 14.95 22.70 -32.17
N ASN A 818 14.84 22.85 -33.48
CA ASN A 818 15.87 23.39 -34.39
C ASN A 818 16.01 24.92 -34.38
N SER A 819 15.51 25.64 -33.38
CA SER A 819 15.28 27.09 -33.48
C SER A 819 16.13 27.99 -32.57
N GLY A 820 17.09 27.45 -31.80
CA GLY A 820 17.74 28.23 -30.72
C GLY A 820 19.26 28.11 -30.53
N PHE A 821 20.02 27.46 -31.42
CA PHE A 821 21.47 27.25 -31.20
C PHE A 821 22.33 28.11 -32.13
N ALA A 822 23.01 29.12 -31.59
CA ALA A 822 24.03 29.88 -32.31
C ALA A 822 25.37 29.12 -32.26
N SER A 823 25.79 28.53 -33.37
CA SER A 823 27.06 27.79 -33.48
C SER A 823 28.16 28.62 -34.13
N ILE A 824 29.13 29.12 -33.36
CA ILE A 824 30.47 29.45 -33.90
C ILE A 824 31.55 29.06 -32.89
N VAL A 825 31.79 27.75 -32.75
CA VAL A 825 33.07 27.26 -32.24
C VAL A 825 34.07 27.28 -33.39
N ASN A 826 35.05 28.17 -33.32
CA ASN A 826 36.21 28.07 -34.18
C ASN A 826 37.19 27.09 -33.53
N ASN A 827 37.45 25.94 -34.19
CA ASN A 827 38.53 25.01 -33.86
C ASN A 827 38.28 23.96 -32.75
N ALA A 828 37.12 23.31 -32.71
CA ALA A 828 37.00 22.06 -31.92
C ALA A 828 38.03 21.03 -32.43
N ARG A 829 38.93 20.57 -31.56
CA ARG A 829 39.95 19.58 -31.89
C ARG A 829 39.91 18.43 -30.91
N SER A 830 40.14 17.24 -31.45
CA SER A 830 40.19 15.99 -30.71
C SER A 830 41.62 15.48 -30.72
N ASN A 831 42.30 15.52 -29.58
CA ASN A 831 43.71 15.16 -29.47
C ASN A 831 43.89 14.05 -28.42
N SER A 832 43.69 12.78 -28.79
CA SER A 832 44.14 11.61 -28.01
C SER A 832 43.73 10.29 -28.66
N THR A 833 44.39 9.19 -28.27
CA THR A 833 43.97 7.82 -28.57
C THR A 833 42.73 7.47 -27.74
N GLY A 834 41.54 7.44 -28.37
CA GLY A 834 40.26 7.11 -27.70
C GLY A 834 39.09 8.02 -28.09
N THR A 835 39.32 9.06 -28.86
CA THR A 835 38.25 9.99 -29.27
C THR A 835 37.65 9.61 -30.62
N GLY A 836 36.33 9.79 -30.78
CA GLY A 836 35.60 9.56 -32.02
C GLY A 836 34.85 10.80 -32.50
N GLU A 837 34.90 11.08 -33.80
CA GLU A 837 34.12 12.12 -34.46
C GLU A 837 33.06 11.46 -35.35
N VAL A 838 31.78 11.82 -35.14
CA VAL A 838 30.67 11.35 -35.97
C VAL A 838 29.98 12.55 -36.60
N LYS A 839 29.95 12.58 -37.93
CA LYS A 839 29.33 13.68 -38.71
C LYS A 839 27.92 13.30 -39.14
N PHE A 840 26.97 14.17 -38.83
CA PHE A 840 25.61 14.15 -39.36
C PHE A 840 25.44 15.28 -40.39
N SER A 841 24.28 15.37 -41.05
CA SER A 841 24.00 16.41 -42.06
C SER A 841 24.17 17.83 -41.50
N ASP A 842 23.63 18.08 -40.29
CA ASP A 842 23.55 19.41 -39.68
C ASP A 842 24.33 19.52 -38.35
N LEU A 843 24.97 18.43 -37.91
CA LEU A 843 25.65 18.32 -36.61
C LEU A 843 26.97 17.56 -36.72
N ILE A 844 27.93 17.88 -35.87
CA ILE A 844 29.15 17.11 -35.64
C ILE A 844 29.19 16.75 -34.15
N VAL A 845 29.35 15.47 -33.84
CA VAL A 845 29.44 14.98 -32.47
C VAL A 845 30.86 14.54 -32.18
N TYR A 846 31.46 15.11 -31.15
CA TYR A 846 32.75 14.70 -30.60
C TYR A 846 32.51 13.86 -29.36
N THR A 847 33.19 12.73 -29.27
CA THR A 847 33.08 11.77 -28.17
C THR A 847 34.44 11.50 -27.57
N SER A 848 34.48 11.40 -26.24
CA SER A 848 35.63 10.92 -25.48
C SER A 848 35.26 9.55 -24.90
N SER A 849 35.96 8.48 -25.31
CA SER A 849 35.74 7.14 -24.76
C SER A 849 37.07 6.39 -24.59
N VAL A 850 37.40 5.97 -23.38
CA VAL A 850 38.65 5.25 -23.14
C VAL A 850 38.47 3.77 -23.52
N ARG A 851 38.82 3.39 -24.76
CA ARG A 851 38.64 1.99 -25.21
C ARG A 851 39.79 1.03 -24.86
N THR A 852 40.94 1.50 -24.35
CA THR A 852 42.14 0.63 -24.23
C THR A 852 43.01 0.84 -22.98
N GLY A 853 42.50 1.45 -21.91
CA GLY A 853 43.20 1.47 -20.61
C GLY A 853 44.54 2.25 -20.56
N GLN A 854 44.83 3.10 -21.54
CA GLN A 854 45.92 4.07 -21.48
C GLN A 854 45.51 5.39 -22.16
N GLY A 855 45.44 6.47 -21.37
CA GLY A 855 45.30 7.85 -21.83
C GLY A 855 43.96 8.52 -21.49
N ASN A 856 44.02 9.78 -21.04
CA ASN A 856 42.84 10.63 -20.80
C ASN A 856 42.30 11.10 -22.15
N ALA A 857 41.03 10.81 -22.45
CA ALA A 857 40.37 11.31 -23.66
C ALA A 857 39.89 12.76 -23.42
N ARG A 858 40.25 13.68 -24.32
CA ARG A 858 40.01 15.12 -24.17
C ARG A 858 39.37 15.73 -25.41
N ILE A 859 38.42 16.63 -25.19
CA ILE A 859 37.78 17.46 -26.23
C ILE A 859 38.05 18.92 -25.87
N GLU A 860 38.68 19.65 -26.79
CA GLU A 860 39.01 21.07 -26.62
C GLU A 860 38.25 21.91 -27.64
N PHE A 861 37.64 23.01 -27.18
CA PHE A 861 36.93 23.94 -28.05
C PHE A 861 36.87 25.38 -27.51
N SER A 862 36.93 26.36 -28.40
CA SER A 862 36.72 27.77 -28.06
C SER A 862 35.24 28.11 -27.96
N ALA A 863 34.80 28.73 -26.87
CA ALA A 863 33.43 29.19 -26.64
C ALA A 863 33.36 30.71 -26.41
N ARG A 864 32.19 31.30 -26.63
CA ARG A 864 31.88 32.69 -26.24
C ARG A 864 30.88 32.72 -25.09
N LYS A 865 30.93 33.82 -24.34
CA LYS A 865 29.92 34.11 -23.32
C LYS A 865 28.52 34.18 -23.94
N GLY A 866 27.57 33.46 -23.35
CA GLY A 866 26.18 33.32 -23.80
C GLY A 866 25.94 32.25 -24.87
N GLU A 867 26.96 31.48 -25.28
CA GLU A 867 26.77 30.37 -26.21
C GLU A 867 26.28 29.10 -25.50
N ARG A 868 25.49 28.30 -26.23
CA ARG A 868 24.88 27.05 -25.76
C ARG A 868 25.41 25.83 -26.52
N PHE A 869 25.61 24.74 -25.79
CA PHE A 869 26.18 23.48 -26.28
C PHE A 869 25.34 22.29 -25.83
N LEU A 870 25.30 21.21 -26.60
CA LEU A 870 24.65 19.97 -26.17
C LEU A 870 25.69 19.01 -25.58
N TYR A 871 25.46 18.59 -24.34
CA TYR A 871 26.29 17.68 -23.57
C TYR A 871 25.55 16.39 -23.25
N ARG A 872 26.29 15.29 -23.21
CA ARG A 872 25.79 13.99 -22.78
C ARG A 872 26.91 13.18 -22.15
N SER A 873 26.58 12.31 -21.19
CA SER A 873 27.54 11.40 -20.56
C SER A 873 26.98 10.00 -20.34
N GLY A 874 27.89 9.06 -20.07
CA GLY A 874 27.54 7.75 -19.53
C GLY A 874 26.91 7.83 -18.13
N PRO A 875 26.26 6.74 -17.66
CA PRO A 875 25.44 6.71 -16.44
C PRO A 875 26.24 6.80 -15.12
N LYS A 876 27.57 6.83 -15.18
CA LYS A 876 28.45 6.94 -14.00
C LYS A 876 29.06 8.33 -13.91
N GLY A 877 28.91 8.95 -12.74
CA GLY A 877 29.34 10.32 -12.47
C GLY A 877 30.60 10.40 -11.63
N GLY A 878 31.23 11.58 -11.62
CA GLY A 878 32.41 11.86 -10.78
C GLY A 878 33.70 12.02 -11.57
N ASN A 879 33.75 11.53 -12.81
CA ASN A 879 34.98 11.45 -13.60
C ASN A 879 35.00 12.34 -14.84
N GLN A 880 33.87 12.93 -15.22
CA GLN A 880 33.75 13.90 -16.31
C GLN A 880 34.08 15.30 -15.80
N ILE A 881 35.18 15.88 -16.25
CA ILE A 881 35.70 17.14 -15.74
C ILE A 881 35.71 18.18 -16.87
N MET A 882 35.16 19.35 -16.58
CA MET A 882 35.27 20.55 -17.41
C MET A 882 36.29 21.50 -16.81
N GLU A 883 37.21 21.98 -17.64
CA GLU A 883 38.25 22.93 -17.25
C GLU A 883 38.28 24.14 -18.20
N ILE A 884 38.34 25.34 -17.63
CA ILE A 884 38.53 26.61 -18.34
C ILE A 884 39.72 27.32 -17.68
N ALA A 885 40.91 27.06 -18.23
CA ALA A 885 42.17 27.50 -17.63
C ALA A 885 42.25 29.02 -17.42
N GLN A 886 41.62 29.82 -18.29
CA GLN A 886 41.65 31.28 -18.23
C GLN A 886 41.01 31.87 -16.96
N ILE A 887 40.10 31.13 -16.32
CA ILE A 887 39.42 31.56 -15.08
C ILE A 887 39.67 30.60 -13.91
N GLY A 888 40.58 29.64 -14.08
CA GLY A 888 40.88 28.63 -13.06
C GLY A 888 39.68 27.75 -12.69
N LEU A 889 38.68 27.65 -13.55
CA LEU A 889 37.47 26.87 -13.30
C LEU A 889 37.74 25.41 -13.63
N ARG A 890 37.60 24.53 -12.64
CA ARG A 890 37.64 23.07 -12.82
C ARG A 890 36.48 22.45 -12.04
N THR A 891 35.53 21.84 -12.75
CA THR A 891 34.31 21.28 -12.13
C THR A 891 33.98 19.90 -12.68
N VAL A 892 33.32 19.09 -11.87
CA VAL A 892 32.77 17.79 -12.28
C VAL A 892 31.40 18.02 -12.90
N LEU A 893 31.21 17.58 -14.14
CA LEU A 893 29.93 17.68 -14.82
C LEU A 893 28.98 16.58 -14.29
N PRO A 894 27.69 16.89 -14.10
CA PRO A 894 26.71 15.91 -13.64
C PRO A 894 26.42 14.87 -14.74
N VAL A 895 26.00 13.69 -14.32
CA VAL A 895 25.61 12.61 -15.22
C VAL A 895 24.37 13.01 -16.01
N SER A 896 24.48 12.98 -17.34
CA SER A 896 23.36 13.25 -18.24
C SER A 896 23.24 12.13 -19.28
N PRO A 897 22.44 11.08 -19.00
CA PRO A 897 22.24 9.97 -19.93
C PRO A 897 21.50 10.38 -21.21
N ASP A 898 20.78 11.51 -21.16
CA ASP A 898 20.14 12.19 -22.28
C ASP A 898 20.93 13.46 -22.67
N TRP A 899 20.71 13.99 -23.88
CA TRP A 899 21.33 15.26 -24.28
C TRP A 899 20.75 16.40 -23.44
N ALA A 900 21.62 17.16 -22.80
CA ALA A 900 21.28 18.34 -22.02
C ALA A 900 22.05 19.56 -22.53
N SER A 901 21.51 20.75 -22.31
CA SER A 901 22.17 21.98 -22.79
C SER A 901 23.08 22.57 -21.72
N ILE A 902 24.27 23.01 -22.13
CA ILE A 902 25.23 23.77 -21.34
C ILE A 902 25.33 25.18 -21.89
N GLU A 903 25.14 26.18 -21.04
CA GLU A 903 25.15 27.60 -21.39
C GLU A 903 26.18 28.36 -20.56
N PHE A 904 27.07 29.12 -21.20
CA PHE A 904 28.12 29.90 -20.52
C PHE A 904 27.77 31.39 -20.36
N ASP A 905 26.75 31.72 -19.57
CA ASP A 905 26.21 33.08 -19.42
C ASP A 905 26.70 33.86 -18.18
N GLY A 906 27.34 33.19 -17.23
CA GLY A 906 27.85 33.78 -15.99
C GLY A 906 28.83 34.96 -16.20
N LEU A 907 28.70 36.00 -15.37
CA LEU A 907 29.55 37.21 -15.40
C LEU A 907 31.07 36.93 -15.36
N GLN A 908 31.48 35.80 -14.78
CA GLN A 908 32.86 35.34 -14.64
C GLN A 908 33.51 34.86 -15.96
N PHE A 909 32.73 34.56 -17.00
CA PHE A 909 33.28 34.11 -18.28
C PHE A 909 33.77 35.30 -19.12
N PRO A 910 34.98 35.22 -19.72
CA PRO A 910 35.44 36.21 -20.70
C PRO A 910 34.60 36.15 -21.99
N ASP A 911 34.68 37.17 -22.84
CA ASP A 911 33.98 37.18 -24.14
C ASP A 911 34.35 36.00 -25.05
N ARG A 912 35.58 35.47 -24.90
CA ARG A 912 36.09 34.23 -25.51
C ARG A 912 37.00 33.47 -24.55
N PHE A 913 36.83 32.15 -24.48
CA PHE A 913 37.65 31.27 -23.65
C PHE A 913 37.73 29.86 -24.24
N GLU A 914 38.69 29.07 -23.78
CA GLU A 914 38.85 27.67 -24.18
C GLU A 914 38.23 26.76 -23.13
N VAL A 915 37.48 25.77 -23.59
CA VAL A 915 36.87 24.74 -22.76
C VAL A 915 37.54 23.42 -23.06
N GLU A 916 38.07 22.78 -22.02
CA GLU A 916 38.56 21.41 -22.07
C GLU A 916 37.57 20.50 -21.33
N LEU A 917 37.05 19.49 -22.01
CA LEU A 917 36.31 18.39 -21.41
C LEU A 917 37.21 17.16 -21.38
N SER A 918 37.38 16.58 -20.20
CA SER A 918 38.16 15.37 -20.00
C SER A 918 37.34 14.29 -19.31
N ASP A 919 37.53 13.04 -19.72
CA ASP A 919 37.07 11.88 -18.96
C ASP A 919 38.29 11.18 -18.34
N ASN A 920 38.29 11.09 -17.01
CA ASN A 920 39.35 10.45 -16.23
C ASN A 920 38.96 9.04 -15.73
N GLY A 921 37.85 8.50 -16.22
CA GLY A 921 37.36 7.16 -15.92
C GLY A 921 38.08 6.04 -16.67
N ASP A 922 38.13 4.84 -16.08
CA ASP A 922 38.69 3.62 -16.68
C ASP A 922 37.63 2.55 -17.04
N GLY A 923 36.34 2.86 -16.80
CA GLY A 923 35.20 1.97 -17.07
C GLY A 923 34.56 2.14 -18.44
N GLN A 924 34.01 1.04 -19.01
CA GLN A 924 33.32 1.07 -20.32
C GLN A 924 32.03 1.92 -20.36
N ASP A 925 31.46 2.25 -19.20
CA ASP A 925 30.25 3.08 -19.06
C ASP A 925 30.57 4.56 -18.73
N GLU A 926 31.85 4.95 -18.78
CA GLU A 926 32.33 6.30 -18.50
C GLU A 926 32.82 6.94 -19.79
N TRP A 927 32.02 7.88 -20.29
CA TRP A 927 32.28 8.65 -21.51
C TRP A 927 31.56 9.99 -21.44
N SER A 928 32.03 10.96 -22.23
CA SER A 928 31.32 12.22 -22.45
C SER A 928 31.30 12.61 -23.93
N ALA A 929 30.24 13.27 -24.35
CA ALA A 929 30.01 13.69 -25.72
C ALA A 929 29.49 15.13 -25.79
N ILE A 930 29.93 15.85 -26.82
CA ILE A 930 29.43 17.17 -27.16
C ILE A 930 28.99 17.21 -28.62
N ALA A 931 27.80 17.77 -28.88
CA ALA A 931 27.28 17.95 -30.23
C ALA A 931 27.30 19.42 -30.63
N LEU A 932 27.83 19.70 -31.82
CA LEU A 932 27.97 21.05 -32.39
C LEU A 932 27.19 21.14 -33.71
N MET A 933 26.40 22.20 -33.91
CA MET A 933 25.73 22.44 -35.19
C MET A 933 26.74 22.83 -36.27
N ARG A 934 26.57 22.30 -37.47
CA ARG A 934 27.41 22.56 -38.63
C ARG A 934 26.91 23.83 -39.32
N LYS A 935 27.80 24.78 -39.61
CA LYS A 935 27.44 25.98 -40.37
C LYS A 935 27.03 25.56 -41.79
N ASN A 936 25.75 25.70 -42.15
CA ASN A 936 25.38 25.83 -43.56
C ASN A 936 25.96 27.16 -44.04
N ASN A 937 26.71 27.12 -45.16
CA ASN A 937 27.38 28.28 -45.74
C ASN A 937 26.45 29.48 -45.91
#